data_AF-A0AAW1RLR7-F1
#
_entry.id   AF-A0AAW1RLR7-F1
#
_cell.length_a   1.000
_cell.length_b   1.000
_cell.length_c   1.000
_cell.angle_alpha   90.00
_cell.angle_beta   90.00
_cell.angle_gamma   90.00
#
_symmetry.space_group_name_H-M   'P 1'
#
loop_
_entity.id
_entity.type
_entity.pdbx_description
1 polymer ?
#
loop_
_entity_poly.entity_id
_entity_poly.type
_entity_poly.pdbx_seq_one_letter_code
_entity_poly.pdbx_strand_id
1 'polypeptide(L)'
;MDRGLTRPASSFILADSSLHNADSVSAVCNFWKEFQLEVFRKELDQQGLQVAEQQETSLKSRKKLAESTKDFKRRAPPDAVKEVGPLLKSYQEEIDKLTKRAKFGETAYLNVYQKLYEAPDPAPSLSNALEGASRMAELEAQARKMAQELAEYKSESTELRNQDHTVRRLEERVRSLEAELGEKGKQLEEARETALEESKERLLEEVQAREVSLTDALAESHAGLASMKRLHEASQRQLFAMQSRTEEEQAGLQSELELATAEIDRTAQRLMTLEREKERLKVNGMADGAAKQERSRAAEDSLRKELHAQREAASRAQGELRAVQQDLEQERAGNTARMEGLKAALQAQEAQSAALDQELRTRPTSQMVDELRQQVRVLQAVGYNAVEADDADADDQNGEVASGVRGTRAGQPGSLETLLLDKNRHMEHELTMARLKVADLTGELEVSTSKCSAVEGELSRQQQLVARLEEDLLAAEQRQSNPGEAISDAFDSLDSAGLLADGGDGGEHTMLSALCSQRDRFRERVQQVEEQLASAHQDHMQLKRDLDSARADNVALVERLRFVQGYQSQQRRRAGDVERGEVESRYSSAYEEKINPFADFRSKERESRRRQMHVADRLMYEFWQLISGDKWARIFVFAYTLLGHFLVFWVLARYSHQSSHVASQLAQAQAACQHLGANALNATSSTGKAALDLPIDASYTQGT
;
A
#
# COMPACT_ATOMS: atom_id res chain seq x y z
N MET A 1 -46.27 -18.73 -14.82
CA MET A 1 -47.61 -18.54 -14.24
C MET A 1 -47.79 -17.06 -13.97
N ASP A 2 -48.29 -16.37 -14.99
CA ASP A 2 -48.78 -15.00 -14.94
C ASP A 2 -49.99 -14.89 -14.02
N ARG A 3 -49.97 -13.94 -13.07
CA ARG A 3 -51.11 -13.08 -12.74
C ARG A 3 -50.61 -11.76 -12.19
N GLY A 4 -50.64 -10.73 -13.06
CA GLY A 4 -50.36 -9.35 -12.69
C GLY A 4 -51.38 -8.80 -11.69
N LEU A 5 -50.86 -8.19 -10.62
CA LEU A 5 -51.61 -7.33 -9.71
C LEU A 5 -51.44 -5.88 -10.18
N THR A 6 -52.26 -5.49 -11.16
CA THR A 6 -52.52 -4.09 -11.47
C THR A 6 -53.45 -3.51 -10.40
N ARG A 7 -52.89 -2.93 -9.33
CA ARG A 7 -53.67 -2.07 -8.42
C ARG A 7 -52.89 -0.87 -7.86
N PRO A 8 -52.38 0.06 -8.69
CA PRO A 8 -51.94 1.38 -8.21
C PRO A 8 -53.06 2.45 -8.26
N ALA A 9 -54.16 2.22 -8.99
CA ALA A 9 -55.18 3.26 -9.20
C ALA A 9 -56.19 3.40 -8.05
N SER A 10 -56.53 2.31 -7.34
CA SER A 10 -57.51 2.38 -6.23
C SER A 10 -56.96 3.00 -4.95
N SER A 11 -55.65 2.90 -4.68
CA SER A 11 -55.03 3.51 -3.50
C SER A 11 -54.90 5.02 -3.63
N PHE A 12 -54.66 5.52 -4.84
CA PHE A 12 -54.53 6.95 -5.10
C PHE A 12 -55.87 7.69 -4.95
N ILE A 13 -56.96 7.11 -5.45
CA ILE A 13 -58.31 7.69 -5.32
C ILE A 13 -58.79 7.67 -3.86
N LEU A 14 -58.49 6.60 -3.10
CA LEU A 14 -58.85 6.52 -1.68
C LEU A 14 -58.06 7.50 -0.81
N ALA A 15 -56.79 7.77 -1.15
CA ALA A 15 -55.95 8.74 -0.43
C ALA A 15 -56.40 10.19 -0.65
N ASP A 16 -56.82 10.55 -1.86
CA ASP A 16 -57.32 11.90 -2.17
C ASP A 16 -58.70 12.17 -1.53
N SER A 17 -59.52 11.11 -1.47
CA SER A 17 -60.82 11.13 -0.78
C SER A 17 -60.67 11.25 0.74
N SER A 18 -59.66 10.61 1.34
CA SER A 18 -59.44 10.62 2.79
C SER A 18 -58.86 11.94 3.29
N LEU A 19 -58.01 12.60 2.49
CA LEU A 19 -57.48 13.93 2.80
C LEU A 19 -58.57 15.01 2.78
N HIS A 20 -59.41 15.04 1.74
CA HIS A 20 -60.57 15.95 1.70
C HIS A 20 -61.57 15.70 2.84
N ASN A 21 -61.70 14.45 3.28
CA ASN A 21 -62.57 14.10 4.40
C ASN A 21 -61.97 14.51 5.75
N ALA A 22 -60.64 14.42 5.91
CA ALA A 22 -59.95 14.88 7.12
C ALA A 22 -60.03 16.41 7.29
N ASP A 23 -59.85 17.16 6.20
CA ASP A 23 -59.93 18.64 6.21
C ASP A 23 -61.36 19.12 6.50
N SER A 24 -62.36 18.46 5.93
CA SER A 24 -63.77 18.78 6.21
C SER A 24 -64.19 18.40 7.63
N VAL A 25 -63.76 17.25 8.15
CA VAL A 25 -64.01 16.85 9.54
C VAL A 25 -63.29 17.78 10.53
N SER A 26 -62.07 18.24 10.20
CA SER A 26 -61.33 19.22 10.98
C SER A 26 -62.06 20.56 11.05
N ALA A 27 -62.52 21.08 9.90
CA ALA A 27 -63.29 22.32 9.85
C ALA A 27 -64.59 22.24 10.68
N VAL A 28 -65.33 21.12 10.59
CA VAL A 28 -66.55 20.89 11.37
C VAL A 28 -66.23 20.77 12.86
N CYS A 29 -65.16 20.07 13.24
CA CYS A 29 -64.72 19.94 14.62
C CYS A 29 -64.38 21.31 15.24
N ASN A 30 -63.66 22.16 14.49
CA ASN A 30 -63.29 23.50 14.94
C ASN A 30 -64.52 24.39 15.13
N PHE A 31 -65.48 24.35 14.21
CA PHE A 31 -66.74 25.07 14.35
C PHE A 31 -67.48 24.70 15.65
N TRP A 32 -67.63 23.41 15.96
CA TRP A 32 -68.34 22.98 17.17
C TRP A 32 -67.55 23.27 18.46
N LYS A 33 -66.22 23.25 18.40
CA LYS A 33 -65.35 23.69 19.50
C LYS A 33 -65.50 25.18 19.79
N GLU A 34 -65.60 26.01 18.74
CA GLU A 34 -65.81 27.46 18.87
C GLU A 34 -67.24 27.79 19.32
N PHE A 35 -68.23 27.07 18.79
CA PHE A 35 -69.65 27.23 19.12
C PHE A 35 -69.95 26.94 20.61
N GLN A 36 -69.18 26.03 21.24
CA GLN A 36 -69.28 25.72 22.68
C GLN A 36 -70.71 25.44 23.13
N LEU A 37 -71.28 24.32 22.66
CA LEU A 37 -72.69 23.97 22.88
C LEU A 37 -73.11 24.04 24.37
N GLU A 38 -72.24 23.62 25.29
CA GLU A 38 -72.54 23.68 26.74
C GLU A 38 -72.67 25.10 27.29
N VAL A 39 -71.92 26.06 26.75
CA VAL A 39 -72.05 27.48 27.11
C VAL A 39 -73.33 28.04 26.50
N PHE A 40 -73.60 27.73 25.24
CA PHE A 40 -74.80 28.16 24.54
C PHE A 40 -76.08 27.60 25.18
N ARG A 41 -76.07 26.36 25.68
CA ARG A 41 -77.19 25.78 26.45
C ARG A 41 -77.53 26.62 27.68
N LYS A 42 -76.54 27.05 28.47
CA LYS A 42 -76.79 27.89 29.65
C LYS A 42 -77.45 29.22 29.30
N GLU A 43 -77.06 29.81 28.17
CA GLU A 43 -77.69 31.05 27.68
C GLU A 43 -79.15 30.79 27.27
N LEU A 44 -79.43 29.69 26.56
CA LEU A 44 -80.78 29.32 26.19
C LEU A 44 -81.67 28.94 27.40
N ASP A 45 -81.11 28.31 28.43
CA ASP A 45 -81.80 28.03 29.69
C ASP A 45 -82.26 29.34 30.33
N GLN A 46 -81.36 30.33 30.40
CA GLN A 46 -81.65 31.64 30.96
C GLN A 46 -82.76 32.35 30.18
N GLN A 47 -82.70 32.32 28.84
CA GLN A 47 -83.73 32.87 27.98
C GLN A 47 -85.06 32.11 28.14
N GLY A 48 -85.03 30.78 28.29
CA GLY A 48 -86.21 29.95 28.55
C GLY A 48 -86.90 30.30 29.87
N LEU A 49 -86.13 30.55 30.93
CA LEU A 49 -86.65 31.04 32.21
C LEU A 49 -87.32 32.41 32.07
N GLN A 50 -86.72 33.34 31.33
CA GLN A 50 -87.32 34.65 31.06
C GLN A 50 -88.62 34.54 30.26
N VAL A 51 -88.69 33.64 29.27
CA VAL A 51 -89.92 33.37 28.53
C VAL A 51 -91.02 32.85 29.45
N ALA A 52 -90.71 31.92 30.36
CA ALA A 52 -91.67 31.42 31.33
C ALA A 52 -92.19 32.53 32.28
N GLU A 53 -91.30 33.39 32.77
CA GLU A 53 -91.68 34.55 33.61
C GLU A 53 -92.57 35.54 32.85
N GLN A 54 -92.24 35.83 31.59
CA GLN A 54 -93.05 36.71 30.73
C GLN A 54 -94.42 36.11 30.42
N GLN A 55 -94.51 34.79 30.20
CA GLN A 55 -95.78 34.09 30.06
C GLN A 55 -96.67 34.26 31.29
N GLU A 56 -96.11 34.02 32.48
CA GLU A 56 -96.86 34.17 33.74
C GLU A 56 -97.33 35.62 33.94
N THR A 57 -96.43 36.59 33.68
CA THR A 57 -96.72 38.01 33.81
C THR A 57 -97.81 38.47 32.83
N SER A 58 -97.74 38.03 31.57
CA SER A 58 -98.74 38.30 30.54
C SER A 58 -100.11 37.70 30.89
N LEU A 59 -100.14 36.49 31.45
CA LEU A 59 -101.38 35.86 31.91
C LEU A 59 -102.00 36.62 33.08
N LYS A 60 -101.21 37.06 34.07
CA LYS A 60 -101.67 37.88 35.20
C LYS A 60 -102.20 39.24 34.72
N SER A 61 -101.48 39.94 33.85
CA SER A 61 -101.87 41.25 33.31
C SER A 61 -103.15 41.16 32.48
N ARG A 62 -103.30 40.12 31.65
CA ARG A 62 -104.51 39.85 30.88
C ARG A 62 -105.73 39.59 31.77
N LYS A 63 -105.58 38.82 32.86
CA LYS A 63 -106.66 38.60 33.84
C LYS A 63 -107.09 39.92 34.51
N LYS A 64 -106.11 40.71 34.99
CA LYS A 64 -106.35 42.02 35.60
C LYS A 64 -107.03 43.00 34.64
N LEU A 65 -106.65 42.98 33.35
CA LEU A 65 -107.26 43.81 32.32
C LEU A 65 -108.72 43.40 32.05
N ALA A 66 -109.01 42.10 32.02
CA ALA A 66 -110.37 41.59 31.86
C ALA A 66 -111.28 41.98 33.04
N GLU A 67 -110.78 41.88 34.28
CA GLU A 67 -111.47 42.32 35.49
C GLU A 67 -111.74 43.83 35.48
N SER A 68 -110.71 44.64 35.20
CA SER A 68 -110.83 46.10 35.11
C SER A 68 -111.83 46.53 34.03
N THR A 69 -111.83 45.82 32.91
CA THR A 69 -112.78 46.03 31.81
C THR A 69 -114.23 45.71 32.22
N LYS A 70 -114.44 44.61 32.95
CA LYS A 70 -115.75 44.21 33.48
C LYS A 70 -116.26 45.22 34.51
N ASP A 71 -115.37 45.70 35.37
CA ASP A 71 -115.64 46.72 36.37
C ASP A 71 -116.02 48.07 35.74
N PHE A 72 -115.30 48.50 34.69
CA PHE A 72 -115.68 49.68 33.92
C PHE A 72 -117.08 49.55 33.33
N LYS A 73 -117.39 48.44 32.65
CA LYS A 73 -118.72 48.20 32.07
C LYS A 73 -119.85 48.20 33.11
N ARG A 74 -119.58 47.83 34.37
CA ARG A 74 -120.57 47.83 35.47
C ARG A 74 -120.83 49.23 36.03
N ARG A 75 -119.81 50.10 36.05
CA ARG A 75 -119.87 51.43 36.69
C ARG A 75 -120.16 52.58 35.71
N ALA A 76 -119.87 52.40 34.42
CA ALA A 76 -119.99 53.45 33.41
C ALA A 76 -121.46 53.73 32.99
N PRO A 77 -121.79 54.98 32.61
CA PRO A 77 -123.12 55.32 32.08
C PRO A 77 -123.40 54.63 30.74
N PRO A 78 -124.68 54.33 30.41
CA PRO A 78 -125.05 53.48 29.28
C PRO A 78 -124.60 54.03 27.92
N ASP A 79 -124.52 55.34 27.74
CA ASP A 79 -124.10 55.96 26.48
C ASP A 79 -122.58 55.86 26.26
N ALA A 80 -121.77 55.98 27.33
CA ALA A 80 -120.33 55.74 27.26
C ALA A 80 -120.00 54.27 26.93
N VAL A 81 -120.80 53.32 27.41
CA VAL A 81 -120.63 51.90 27.08
C VAL A 81 -120.96 51.62 25.60
N LYS A 82 -121.91 52.35 24.99
CA LYS A 82 -122.24 52.23 23.57
C LYS A 82 -121.12 52.75 22.65
N GLU A 83 -120.48 53.86 23.01
CA GLU A 83 -119.40 54.45 22.22
C GLU A 83 -118.06 53.73 22.41
N VAL A 84 -117.66 53.45 23.66
CA VAL A 84 -116.37 52.83 23.98
C VAL A 84 -116.39 51.31 23.80
N GLY A 85 -117.58 50.68 23.82
CA GLY A 85 -117.75 49.23 23.70
C GLY A 85 -117.13 48.62 22.45
N PRO A 86 -117.42 49.12 21.23
CA PRO A 86 -116.81 48.66 19.98
C PRO A 86 -115.28 48.85 19.95
N LEU A 87 -114.78 50.00 20.44
CA LEU A 87 -113.35 50.30 20.50
C LEU A 87 -112.62 49.31 21.43
N LEU A 88 -113.17 49.07 22.62
CA LEU A 88 -112.64 48.09 23.56
C LEU A 88 -112.61 46.67 22.98
N LYS A 89 -113.61 46.30 22.17
CA LYS A 89 -113.63 45.01 21.47
C LYS A 89 -112.51 44.92 20.43
N SER A 90 -112.24 45.99 19.67
CA SER A 90 -111.11 46.04 18.73
C SER A 90 -109.75 45.91 19.44
N TYR A 91 -109.56 46.60 20.58
CA TYR A 91 -108.36 46.41 21.42
C TYR A 91 -108.24 44.98 21.96
N GLN A 92 -109.35 44.35 22.37
CA GLN A 92 -109.36 42.95 22.80
C GLN A 92 -108.94 41.99 21.68
N GLU A 93 -109.47 42.17 20.47
CA GLU A 93 -109.10 41.38 19.29
C GLU A 93 -107.61 41.52 18.94
N GLU A 94 -107.04 42.73 19.04
CA GLU A 94 -105.62 42.95 18.81
C GLU A 94 -104.74 42.33 19.90
N ILE A 95 -105.12 42.48 21.18
CA ILE A 95 -104.44 41.82 22.31
C ILE A 95 -104.48 40.30 22.15
N ASP A 96 -105.59 39.74 21.66
CA ASP A 96 -105.72 38.30 21.38
C ASP A 96 -104.82 37.84 20.23
N LYS A 97 -104.72 38.62 19.15
CA LYS A 97 -103.77 38.35 18.05
C LYS A 97 -102.32 38.41 18.54
N LEU A 98 -101.96 39.43 19.31
CA LEU A 98 -100.63 39.57 19.91
C LEU A 98 -100.32 38.39 20.85
N THR A 99 -101.28 37.98 21.69
CA THR A 99 -101.12 36.83 22.58
C THR A 99 -100.92 35.55 21.78
N LYS A 100 -101.69 35.33 20.71
CA LYS A 100 -101.53 34.14 19.85
C LYS A 100 -100.17 34.12 19.16
N ARG A 101 -99.71 35.27 18.64
CA ARG A 101 -98.39 35.40 18.02
C ARG A 101 -97.26 35.16 19.01
N ALA A 102 -97.35 35.72 20.21
CA ALA A 102 -96.38 35.50 21.28
C ALA A 102 -96.32 34.03 21.68
N LYS A 103 -97.46 33.40 21.98
CA LYS A 103 -97.53 31.96 22.31
C LYS A 103 -96.96 31.08 21.21
N PHE A 104 -97.22 31.39 19.94
CA PHE A 104 -96.62 30.65 18.82
C PHE A 104 -95.10 30.78 18.80
N GLY A 105 -94.57 32.00 18.94
CA GLY A 105 -93.12 32.25 18.99
C GLY A 105 -92.44 31.56 20.18
N GLU A 106 -93.05 31.66 21.36
CA GLU A 106 -92.56 31.01 22.59
C GLU A 106 -92.59 29.48 22.48
N THR A 107 -93.67 28.92 21.94
CA THR A 107 -93.78 27.47 21.70
C THR A 107 -92.74 27.00 20.68
N ALA A 108 -92.53 27.75 19.60
CA ALA A 108 -91.52 27.45 18.59
C ALA A 108 -90.09 27.51 19.18
N TYR A 109 -89.80 28.51 20.02
CA TYR A 109 -88.55 28.62 20.74
C TYR A 109 -88.33 27.41 21.65
N LEU A 110 -89.30 27.09 22.51
CA LEU A 110 -89.20 25.96 23.46
C LEU A 110 -89.00 24.61 22.74
N ASN A 111 -89.62 24.43 21.57
CA ASN A 111 -89.42 23.23 20.75
C ASN A 111 -87.98 23.10 20.20
N VAL A 112 -87.35 24.20 19.79
CA VAL A 112 -85.96 24.20 19.31
C VAL A 112 -85.00 24.03 20.49
N TYR A 113 -85.26 24.76 21.57
CA TYR A 113 -84.51 24.67 22.83
C TYR A 113 -84.44 23.23 23.35
N GLN A 114 -85.58 22.54 23.46
CA GLN A 114 -85.60 21.15 23.94
C GLN A 114 -84.72 20.24 23.11
N LYS A 115 -84.83 20.32 21.77
CA LYS A 115 -84.03 19.48 20.86
C LYS A 115 -82.53 19.76 20.97
N LEU A 116 -82.14 21.03 21.16
CA LEU A 116 -80.74 21.42 21.25
C LEU A 116 -80.14 21.13 22.64
N TYR A 117 -80.97 21.18 23.69
CA TYR A 117 -80.58 20.82 25.05
C TYR A 117 -80.33 19.31 25.17
N GLU A 118 -81.17 18.48 24.53
CA GLU A 118 -81.02 17.01 24.53
C GLU A 118 -79.89 16.50 23.60
N ALA A 119 -79.48 17.28 22.60
CA ALA A 119 -78.50 16.85 21.59
C ALA A 119 -77.07 16.79 22.15
N PRO A 120 -76.39 15.62 22.20
CA PRO A 120 -75.04 15.50 22.78
C PRO A 120 -74.01 16.36 22.03
N ASP A 121 -73.00 16.86 22.75
CA ASP A 121 -71.92 17.66 22.14
C ASP A 121 -71.10 16.82 21.14
N PRO A 122 -71.06 17.18 19.84
CA PRO A 122 -70.31 16.44 18.84
C PRO A 122 -68.80 16.74 18.85
N ALA A 123 -68.36 17.86 19.46
CA ALA A 123 -66.96 18.28 19.47
C ALA A 123 -65.97 17.21 19.99
N PRO A 124 -66.20 16.54 21.14
CA PRO A 124 -65.28 15.51 21.63
C PRO A 124 -65.20 14.28 20.72
N SER A 125 -66.33 13.82 20.20
CA SER A 125 -66.39 12.67 19.29
C SER A 125 -65.67 12.95 17.97
N LEU A 126 -65.83 14.15 17.42
CA LEU A 126 -65.13 14.59 16.22
C LEU A 126 -63.62 14.75 16.45
N SER A 127 -63.21 15.27 17.61
CA SER A 127 -61.79 15.40 17.96
C SER A 127 -61.12 14.02 18.05
N ASN A 128 -61.77 13.06 18.71
CA ASN A 128 -61.28 11.68 18.80
C ASN A 128 -61.22 11.00 17.42
N ALA A 129 -62.20 11.24 16.56
CA ALA A 129 -62.21 10.72 15.19
C ALA A 129 -61.06 11.31 14.36
N LEU A 130 -60.78 12.61 14.50
CA LEU A 130 -59.67 13.28 13.81
C LEU A 130 -58.31 12.76 14.29
N GLU A 131 -58.12 12.60 15.60
CA GLU A 131 -56.91 11.98 16.17
C GLU A 131 -56.76 10.51 15.77
N GLY A 132 -57.86 9.77 15.68
CA GLY A 132 -57.85 8.39 15.18
C GLY A 132 -57.44 8.32 13.72
N ALA A 133 -57.95 9.22 12.88
CA ALA A 133 -57.60 9.32 11.46
C ALA A 133 -56.12 9.68 11.26
N SER A 134 -55.58 10.61 12.06
CA SER A 134 -54.16 10.97 11.97
C SER A 134 -53.24 9.80 12.38
N ARG A 135 -53.54 9.12 13.49
CA ARG A 135 -52.78 7.93 13.92
C ARG A 135 -52.85 6.81 12.88
N MET A 136 -54.01 6.61 12.25
CA MET A 136 -54.16 5.61 11.19
C MET A 136 -53.30 5.96 9.96
N ALA A 137 -53.28 7.24 9.55
CA ALA A 137 -52.43 7.70 8.45
C ALA A 137 -50.92 7.50 8.74
N GLU A 138 -50.49 7.78 9.98
CA GLU A 138 -49.12 7.53 10.43
C GLU A 138 -48.75 6.04 10.37
N LEU A 139 -49.63 5.16 10.87
CA LEU A 139 -49.42 3.71 10.82
C LEU A 139 -49.39 3.17 9.39
N GLU A 140 -50.25 3.67 8.50
CA GLU A 140 -50.20 3.32 7.08
C GLU A 140 -48.89 3.75 6.41
N ALA A 141 -48.40 4.95 6.72
CA ALA A 141 -47.13 5.43 6.21
C ALA A 141 -45.95 4.55 6.68
N GLN A 142 -45.95 4.18 7.98
CA GLN A 142 -44.95 3.26 8.52
C GLN A 142 -45.03 1.87 7.88
N ALA A 143 -46.23 1.32 7.69
CA ALA A 143 -46.42 0.03 7.03
C ALA A 143 -45.93 0.05 5.57
N ARG A 144 -46.17 1.14 4.84
CA ARG A 144 -45.64 1.33 3.47
C ARG A 144 -44.11 1.39 3.46
N LYS A 145 -43.51 2.12 4.41
CA LYS A 145 -42.05 2.21 4.54
C LYS A 145 -41.42 0.84 4.81
N MET A 146 -41.93 0.10 5.80
CA MET A 146 -41.46 -1.25 6.10
C MET A 146 -41.61 -2.21 4.91
N ALA A 147 -42.69 -2.07 4.13
CA ALA A 147 -42.89 -2.87 2.93
C ALA A 147 -41.87 -2.55 1.81
N GLN A 148 -41.47 -1.28 1.68
CA GLN A 148 -40.41 -0.86 0.75
C GLN A 148 -39.05 -1.40 1.19
N GLU A 149 -38.68 -1.24 2.46
CA GLU A 149 -37.44 -1.77 3.02
C GLU A 149 -37.35 -3.30 2.82
N LEU A 150 -38.45 -4.04 3.07
CA LEU A 150 -38.49 -5.48 2.82
C LEU A 150 -38.36 -5.87 1.34
N ALA A 151 -38.81 -5.02 0.41
CA ALA A 151 -38.64 -5.24 -1.02
C ALA A 151 -37.20 -4.99 -1.45
N GLU A 152 -36.56 -3.94 -0.92
CA GLU A 152 -35.16 -3.61 -1.14
C GLU A 152 -34.24 -4.72 -0.61
N TYR A 153 -34.43 -5.17 0.64
CA TYR A 153 -33.66 -6.29 1.20
C TYR A 153 -33.79 -7.58 0.39
N LYS A 154 -34.98 -7.86 -0.16
CA LYS A 154 -35.17 -9.02 -1.04
C LYS A 154 -34.41 -8.86 -2.35
N SER A 155 -34.43 -7.67 -2.94
CA SER A 155 -33.67 -7.38 -4.17
C SER A 155 -32.17 -7.53 -3.92
N GLU A 156 -31.64 -6.90 -2.87
CA GLU A 156 -30.24 -6.98 -2.48
C GLU A 156 -29.80 -8.43 -2.21
N SER A 157 -30.65 -9.23 -1.54
CA SER A 157 -30.37 -10.64 -1.31
C SER A 157 -30.24 -11.44 -2.61
N THR A 158 -31.06 -11.15 -3.63
CA THR A 158 -30.92 -11.78 -4.94
C THR A 158 -29.65 -11.34 -5.66
N GLU A 159 -29.25 -10.08 -5.51
CA GLU A 159 -28.02 -9.56 -6.11
C GLU A 159 -26.77 -10.15 -5.45
N LEU A 160 -26.74 -10.23 -4.12
CA LEU A 160 -25.67 -10.90 -3.37
C LEU A 160 -25.52 -12.37 -3.79
N ARG A 161 -26.63 -13.08 -3.99
CA ARG A 161 -26.60 -14.46 -4.51
C ARG A 161 -25.99 -14.55 -5.92
N ASN A 162 -26.25 -13.57 -6.78
CA ASN A 162 -25.63 -13.51 -8.11
C ASN A 162 -24.13 -13.19 -8.03
N GLN A 163 -23.73 -12.32 -7.10
CA GLN A 163 -22.33 -12.02 -6.84
C GLN A 163 -21.58 -13.25 -6.31
N ASP A 164 -22.17 -14.04 -5.40
CA ASP A 164 -21.61 -15.32 -4.93
C ASP A 164 -21.30 -16.30 -6.08
N HIS A 165 -22.19 -16.39 -7.07
CA HIS A 165 -21.94 -17.21 -8.26
C HIS A 165 -20.75 -16.71 -9.09
N THR A 166 -20.54 -15.39 -9.12
CA THR A 166 -19.44 -14.76 -9.85
C THR A 166 -18.12 -14.95 -9.11
N VAL A 167 -18.11 -14.78 -7.78
CA VAL A 167 -16.94 -15.02 -6.92
C VAL A 167 -16.49 -16.47 -7.05
N ARG A 168 -17.39 -17.45 -6.94
CA ARG A 168 -17.03 -18.87 -7.11
C ARG A 168 -16.39 -19.18 -8.46
N ARG A 169 -16.87 -18.55 -9.55
CA ARG A 169 -16.29 -18.70 -10.89
C ARG A 169 -14.89 -18.11 -10.97
N LEU A 170 -14.67 -16.95 -10.35
CA LEU A 170 -13.35 -16.33 -10.29
C LEU A 170 -12.37 -17.14 -9.43
N GLU A 171 -12.81 -17.67 -8.28
CA GLU A 171 -12.00 -18.56 -7.43
C GLU A 171 -11.61 -19.86 -8.15
N GLU A 172 -12.51 -20.44 -8.95
CA GLU A 172 -12.21 -21.62 -9.78
C GLU A 172 -11.20 -21.28 -10.88
N ARG A 173 -11.33 -20.11 -11.51
CA ARG A 173 -10.37 -19.59 -12.50
C ARG A 173 -8.98 -19.39 -11.88
N VAL A 174 -8.90 -18.78 -10.70
CA VAL A 174 -7.63 -18.58 -9.97
C VAL A 174 -7.00 -19.92 -9.64
N ARG A 175 -7.76 -20.87 -9.08
CA ARG A 175 -7.27 -22.23 -8.81
C ARG A 175 -6.75 -22.94 -10.06
N SER A 176 -7.42 -22.79 -11.20
CA SER A 176 -6.93 -23.36 -12.46
C SER A 176 -5.60 -22.75 -12.92
N LEU A 177 -5.45 -21.43 -12.79
CA LEU A 177 -4.21 -20.74 -13.16
C LEU A 177 -3.05 -21.07 -12.21
N GLU A 178 -3.32 -21.20 -10.91
CA GLU A 178 -2.34 -21.65 -9.92
C GLU A 178 -1.86 -23.08 -10.21
N ALA A 179 -2.78 -23.98 -10.58
CA ALA A 179 -2.43 -25.34 -10.99
C ALA A 179 -1.56 -25.35 -12.25
N GLU A 180 -1.92 -24.57 -13.29
CA GLU A 180 -1.14 -24.44 -14.51
C GLU A 180 0.26 -23.85 -14.25
N LEU A 181 0.38 -22.85 -13.37
CA LEU A 181 1.66 -22.28 -12.96
C LEU A 181 2.51 -23.29 -12.17
N GLY A 182 1.88 -24.06 -11.28
CA GLY A 182 2.55 -25.13 -10.54
C GLY A 182 3.09 -26.23 -11.47
N GLU A 183 2.31 -26.61 -12.48
CA GLU A 183 2.73 -27.60 -13.48
C GLU A 183 3.87 -27.07 -14.36
N LYS A 184 3.79 -25.82 -14.83
CA LYS A 184 4.90 -25.16 -15.56
C LYS A 184 6.15 -25.01 -14.71
N GLY A 185 6.00 -24.74 -13.41
CA GLY A 185 7.09 -24.69 -12.44
C GLY A 185 7.84 -26.02 -12.37
N LYS A 186 7.10 -27.13 -12.22
CA LYS A 186 7.66 -28.48 -12.23
C LYS A 186 8.36 -28.82 -13.54
N GLN A 187 7.74 -28.52 -14.68
CA GLN A 187 8.35 -28.75 -16.01
C GLN A 187 9.66 -27.96 -16.19
N LEU A 188 9.74 -26.72 -15.69
CA LEU A 188 10.97 -25.93 -15.73
C LEU A 188 12.05 -26.48 -14.79
N GLU A 189 11.66 -27.01 -13.64
CA GLU A 189 12.59 -27.64 -12.70
C GLU A 189 13.16 -28.95 -13.27
N GLU A 190 12.31 -29.81 -13.82
CA GLU A 190 12.71 -31.04 -14.54
C GLU A 190 13.61 -30.72 -15.75
N ALA A 191 13.29 -29.68 -16.52
CA ALA A 191 14.12 -29.24 -17.64
C ALA A 191 15.49 -28.69 -17.21
N ARG A 192 15.57 -28.05 -16.04
CA ARG A 192 16.84 -27.58 -15.47
C ARG A 192 17.67 -28.74 -14.94
N GLU A 193 17.05 -29.71 -14.29
CA GLU A 193 17.73 -30.90 -13.77
C GLU A 193 18.33 -31.72 -14.92
N THR A 194 17.55 -31.99 -15.97
CA THR A 194 18.03 -32.70 -17.16
C THR A 194 19.16 -31.94 -17.88
N ALA A 195 19.04 -30.62 -18.07
CA ALA A 195 20.11 -29.82 -18.66
C ALA A 195 21.41 -29.82 -17.82
N LEU A 196 21.29 -29.88 -16.49
CA LEU A 196 22.41 -29.94 -15.57
C LEU A 196 23.05 -31.34 -15.59
N GLU A 197 22.27 -32.40 -15.69
CA GLU A 197 22.75 -33.77 -15.91
C GLU A 197 23.51 -33.88 -17.24
N GLU A 198 22.94 -33.40 -18.34
CA GLU A 198 23.61 -33.37 -19.64
C GLU A 198 24.93 -32.58 -19.60
N SER A 199 24.97 -31.44 -18.90
CA SER A 199 26.21 -30.67 -18.73
C SER A 199 27.26 -31.42 -17.92
N LYS A 200 26.85 -32.17 -16.89
CA LYS A 200 27.77 -33.00 -16.09
C LYS A 200 28.33 -34.15 -16.93
N GLU A 201 27.49 -34.82 -17.71
CA GLU A 201 27.91 -35.90 -18.61
C GLU A 201 28.94 -35.40 -19.64
N ARG A 202 28.68 -34.26 -20.29
CA ARG A 202 29.64 -33.65 -21.23
C ARG A 202 30.98 -33.31 -20.59
N LEU A 203 30.96 -32.79 -19.36
CA LEU A 203 32.19 -32.49 -18.63
C LEU A 203 32.97 -33.77 -18.29
N LEU A 204 32.29 -34.83 -17.89
CA LEU A 204 32.91 -36.12 -17.63
C LEU A 204 33.55 -36.70 -18.90
N GLU A 205 32.86 -36.63 -20.04
CA GLU A 205 33.41 -37.07 -21.34
C GLU A 205 34.65 -36.25 -21.74
N GLU A 206 34.64 -34.93 -21.55
CA GLU A 206 35.79 -34.07 -21.85
C GLU A 206 36.99 -34.39 -20.95
N VAL A 207 36.75 -34.58 -19.65
CA VAL A 207 37.79 -34.97 -18.69
C VAL A 207 38.35 -36.34 -19.04
N GLN A 208 37.50 -37.32 -19.36
CA GLN A 208 37.95 -38.66 -19.78
C GLN A 208 38.78 -38.60 -21.08
N ALA A 209 38.33 -37.84 -22.09
CA ALA A 209 39.10 -37.67 -23.32
C ALA A 209 40.46 -37.02 -23.07
N ARG A 210 40.51 -36.04 -22.15
CA ARG A 210 41.76 -35.41 -21.73
C ARG A 210 42.67 -36.39 -20.99
N GLU A 211 42.15 -37.20 -20.08
CA GLU A 211 42.91 -38.25 -19.39
C GLU A 211 43.52 -39.22 -20.39
N VAL A 212 42.74 -39.72 -21.36
CA VAL A 212 43.24 -40.60 -22.43
C VAL A 212 44.37 -39.93 -23.20
N SER A 213 44.19 -38.68 -23.64
CA SER A 213 45.24 -37.95 -24.37
C SER A 213 46.53 -37.75 -23.57
N LEU A 214 46.42 -37.51 -22.25
CA LEU A 214 47.56 -37.38 -21.36
C LEU A 214 48.25 -38.72 -21.15
N THR A 215 47.49 -39.82 -21.04
CA THR A 215 48.06 -41.16 -20.94
C THR A 215 48.79 -41.56 -22.21
N ASP A 216 48.27 -41.22 -23.39
CA ASP A 216 48.92 -41.48 -24.68
C ASP A 216 50.21 -40.67 -24.83
N ALA A 217 50.20 -39.37 -24.50
CA ALA A 217 51.39 -38.52 -24.53
C ALA A 217 52.47 -39.00 -23.56
N LEU A 218 52.07 -39.47 -22.38
CA LEU A 218 52.97 -40.05 -21.37
C LEU A 218 53.56 -41.39 -21.87
N ALA A 219 52.75 -42.23 -22.52
CA ALA A 219 53.22 -43.46 -23.15
C ALA A 219 54.22 -43.18 -24.28
N GLU A 220 53.95 -42.17 -25.13
CA GLU A 220 54.86 -41.73 -26.19
C GLU A 220 56.18 -41.21 -25.62
N SER A 221 56.13 -40.36 -24.59
CA SER A 221 57.35 -39.88 -23.92
C SER A 221 58.15 -41.02 -23.29
N HIS A 222 57.50 -42.02 -22.68
CA HIS A 222 58.19 -43.18 -22.15
C HIS A 222 58.79 -44.05 -23.25
N ALA A 223 58.10 -44.25 -24.37
CA ALA A 223 58.61 -44.95 -25.54
C ALA A 223 59.84 -44.24 -26.14
N GLY A 224 59.78 -42.90 -26.24
CA GLY A 224 60.91 -42.06 -26.66
C GLY A 224 62.11 -42.18 -25.72
N LEU A 225 61.87 -42.15 -24.41
CA LEU A 225 62.92 -42.31 -23.39
C LEU A 225 63.54 -43.72 -23.42
N ALA A 226 62.73 -44.77 -23.63
CA ALA A 226 63.22 -46.13 -23.83
C ALA A 226 64.06 -46.26 -25.11
N SER A 227 63.66 -45.59 -26.21
CA SER A 227 64.44 -45.53 -27.44
C SER A 227 65.79 -44.83 -27.24
N MET A 228 65.80 -43.67 -26.57
CA MET A 228 67.03 -42.94 -26.23
C MET A 228 67.94 -43.77 -25.32
N LYS A 229 67.40 -44.49 -24.33
CA LYS A 229 68.18 -45.43 -23.51
C LYS A 229 68.82 -46.53 -24.35
N ARG A 230 68.07 -47.16 -25.27
CA ARG A 230 68.62 -48.17 -26.19
C ARG A 230 69.71 -47.61 -27.09
N LEU A 231 69.52 -46.41 -27.63
CA LEU A 231 70.53 -45.73 -28.46
C LEU A 231 71.78 -45.39 -27.64
N HIS A 232 71.61 -44.93 -26.41
CA HIS A 232 72.72 -44.67 -25.49
C HIS A 232 73.49 -45.93 -25.15
N GLU A 233 72.82 -47.04 -24.81
CA GLU A 233 73.46 -48.33 -24.59
C GLU A 233 74.19 -48.83 -25.84
N ALA A 234 73.62 -48.65 -27.03
CA ALA A 234 74.26 -49.02 -28.29
C ALA A 234 75.53 -48.18 -28.55
N SER A 235 75.46 -46.86 -28.34
CA SER A 235 76.61 -45.96 -28.46
C SER A 235 77.68 -46.28 -27.42
N GLN A 236 77.30 -46.59 -26.18
CA GLN A 236 78.21 -47.02 -25.13
C GLN A 236 78.92 -48.33 -25.49
N ARG A 237 78.19 -49.32 -26.04
CA ARG A 237 78.79 -50.57 -26.55
C ARG A 237 79.78 -50.31 -27.70
N GLN A 238 79.47 -49.38 -28.60
CA GLN A 238 80.39 -48.98 -29.67
C GLN A 238 81.66 -48.32 -29.13
N LEU A 239 81.53 -47.45 -28.13
CA LEU A 239 82.68 -46.84 -27.46
C LEU A 239 83.57 -47.89 -26.79
N PHE A 240 82.98 -48.84 -26.06
CA PHE A 240 83.74 -49.95 -25.47
C PHE A 240 84.40 -50.85 -26.52
N ALA A 241 83.74 -51.13 -27.64
CA ALA A 241 84.32 -51.91 -28.72
C ALA A 241 85.48 -51.17 -29.41
N MET A 242 85.36 -49.86 -29.62
CA MET A 242 86.45 -49.02 -30.11
C MET A 242 87.61 -48.97 -29.12
N GLN A 243 87.34 -48.78 -27.83
CA GLN A 243 88.36 -48.82 -26.77
C GLN A 243 89.10 -50.15 -26.76
N SER A 244 88.38 -51.28 -26.77
CA SER A 244 88.98 -52.62 -26.82
C SER A 244 89.83 -52.83 -28.07
N ARG A 245 89.40 -52.35 -29.25
CA ARG A 245 90.22 -52.39 -30.47
C ARG A 245 91.47 -51.54 -30.35
N THR A 246 91.36 -50.33 -29.82
CA THR A 246 92.54 -49.47 -29.62
C THR A 246 93.50 -50.07 -28.60
N GLU A 247 93.00 -50.74 -27.56
CA GLU A 247 93.83 -51.47 -26.59
C GLU A 247 94.50 -52.69 -27.23
N GLU A 248 93.78 -53.43 -28.09
CA GLU A 248 94.33 -54.57 -28.85
C GLU A 248 95.38 -54.12 -29.88
N GLU A 249 95.14 -53.03 -30.61
CA GLU A 249 96.12 -52.41 -31.52
C GLU A 249 97.34 -51.91 -30.75
N GLN A 250 97.14 -51.26 -29.59
CA GLN A 250 98.24 -50.83 -28.72
C GLN A 250 99.05 -52.03 -28.19
N ALA A 251 98.40 -53.11 -27.76
CA ALA A 251 99.06 -54.33 -27.31
C ALA A 251 99.81 -55.03 -28.46
N GLY A 252 99.22 -55.05 -29.66
CA GLY A 252 99.87 -55.54 -30.88
C GLY A 252 101.12 -54.76 -31.22
N LEU A 253 101.04 -53.42 -31.23
CA LEU A 253 102.19 -52.54 -31.44
C LEU A 253 103.26 -52.71 -30.35
N GLN A 254 102.87 -52.90 -29.09
CA GLN A 254 103.81 -53.21 -28.01
C GLN A 254 104.52 -54.55 -28.23
N SER A 255 103.81 -55.58 -28.63
CA SER A 255 104.39 -56.89 -28.97
C SER A 255 105.32 -56.82 -30.17
N GLU A 256 104.95 -56.06 -31.21
CA GLU A 256 105.84 -55.80 -32.35
C GLU A 256 107.10 -55.04 -31.92
N LEU A 257 106.98 -54.06 -31.02
CA LEU A 257 108.11 -53.36 -30.43
C LEU A 257 109.01 -54.33 -29.64
N GLU A 258 108.43 -55.22 -28.81
CA GLU A 258 109.17 -56.24 -28.08
C GLU A 258 109.92 -57.19 -29.01
N LEU A 259 109.28 -57.66 -30.09
CA LEU A 259 109.95 -58.50 -31.10
C LEU A 259 111.08 -57.75 -31.82
N ALA A 260 110.85 -56.48 -32.19
CA ALA A 260 111.89 -55.64 -32.78
C ALA A 260 113.05 -55.42 -31.79
N THR A 261 112.77 -55.22 -30.51
CA THR A 261 113.81 -55.12 -29.47
C THR A 261 114.57 -56.43 -29.29
N ALA A 262 113.89 -57.58 -29.32
CA ALA A 262 114.52 -58.89 -29.27
C ALA A 262 115.39 -59.17 -30.52
N GLU A 263 114.98 -58.69 -31.69
CA GLU A 263 115.78 -58.77 -32.91
C GLU A 263 116.98 -57.81 -32.87
N ILE A 264 116.83 -56.62 -32.30
CA ILE A 264 117.93 -55.72 -31.97
C ILE A 264 118.91 -56.41 -31.01
N ASP A 265 118.43 -57.07 -29.96
CA ASP A 265 119.29 -57.80 -29.02
C ASP A 265 120.01 -58.96 -29.71
N ARG A 266 119.32 -59.69 -30.59
CA ARG A 266 119.92 -60.80 -31.36
C ARG A 266 120.95 -60.32 -32.36
N THR A 267 120.70 -59.20 -33.03
CA THR A 267 121.66 -58.56 -33.93
C THR A 267 122.82 -57.93 -33.16
N ALA A 268 122.59 -57.36 -31.97
CA ALA A 268 123.63 -56.88 -31.07
C ALA A 268 124.50 -58.03 -30.55
N GLN A 269 123.92 -59.19 -30.21
CA GLN A 269 124.67 -60.40 -29.87
C GLN A 269 125.53 -60.88 -31.04
N ARG A 270 124.98 -60.90 -32.27
CA ARG A 270 125.76 -61.19 -33.49
C ARG A 270 126.88 -60.17 -33.70
N LEU A 271 126.63 -58.90 -33.43
CA LEU A 271 127.61 -57.83 -33.53
C LEU A 271 128.72 -58.02 -32.49
N MET A 272 128.40 -58.39 -31.24
CA MET A 272 129.40 -58.76 -30.23
C MET A 272 130.25 -59.98 -30.65
N THR A 273 129.67 -60.98 -31.31
CA THR A 273 130.45 -62.12 -31.83
C THR A 273 131.37 -61.70 -32.97
N LEU A 274 130.89 -60.86 -33.89
CA LEU A 274 131.71 -60.27 -34.96
C LEU A 274 132.77 -59.30 -34.42
N GLU A 275 132.51 -58.60 -33.31
CA GLU A 275 133.48 -57.76 -32.61
C GLU A 275 134.56 -58.59 -31.93
N ARG A 276 134.23 -59.74 -31.34
CA ARG A 276 135.24 -60.70 -30.84
C ARG A 276 136.08 -61.29 -31.99
N GLU A 277 135.46 -61.55 -33.14
CA GLU A 277 136.18 -61.97 -34.35
C GLU A 277 137.05 -60.83 -34.92
N LYS A 278 136.59 -59.58 -34.81
CA LYS A 278 137.35 -58.37 -35.14
C LYS A 278 138.49 -58.13 -34.15
N GLU A 279 138.34 -58.45 -32.87
CA GLU A 279 139.43 -58.46 -31.88
C GLU A 279 140.46 -59.55 -32.22
N ARG A 280 140.00 -60.72 -32.66
CA ARG A 280 140.86 -61.79 -33.20
C ARG A 280 141.61 -61.36 -34.47
N LEU A 281 141.01 -60.50 -35.30
CA LEU A 281 141.60 -59.91 -36.50
C LEU A 281 142.38 -58.60 -36.23
N LYS A 282 142.32 -58.04 -35.00
CA LYS A 282 143.04 -56.82 -34.57
C LYS A 282 144.42 -57.09 -33.97
N VAL A 283 144.75 -58.35 -33.63
CA VAL A 283 146.11 -58.75 -33.24
C VAL A 283 147.01 -58.95 -34.48
N ASN A 284 146.45 -59.08 -35.68
CA ASN A 284 147.17 -59.11 -36.95
C ASN A 284 146.85 -57.85 -37.78
N GLY A 285 147.72 -56.85 -37.73
CA GLY A 285 147.73 -55.74 -38.69
C GLY A 285 147.71 -54.36 -38.06
N MET A 286 148.91 -53.82 -37.84
CA MET A 286 149.15 -52.40 -37.57
C MET A 286 149.10 -51.56 -38.87
N ALA A 287 148.97 -50.25 -38.67
CA ALA A 287 148.96 -49.12 -39.62
C ALA A 287 147.57 -48.88 -40.27
N ASP A 288 147.06 -47.66 -40.35
CA ASP A 288 147.76 -46.42 -40.65
C ASP A 288 147.00 -45.18 -40.14
N GLY A 289 147.73 -44.11 -39.84
CA GLY A 289 147.20 -42.84 -39.38
C GLY A 289 147.19 -41.80 -40.50
N ALA A 290 146.01 -41.40 -40.98
CA ALA A 290 145.74 -40.13 -41.66
C ALA A 290 144.25 -40.03 -42.07
N ALA A 291 143.32 -39.96 -41.12
CA ALA A 291 141.89 -39.75 -41.44
C ALA A 291 141.14 -38.90 -40.40
N LYS A 292 141.89 -38.12 -39.60
CA LYS A 292 141.32 -37.32 -38.49
C LYS A 292 140.88 -35.91 -38.91
N GLN A 293 141.36 -35.42 -40.05
CA GLN A 293 141.00 -34.10 -40.60
C GLN A 293 139.72 -34.13 -41.45
N GLU A 294 139.45 -35.27 -42.11
CA GLU A 294 138.28 -35.45 -43.00
C GLU A 294 137.01 -35.81 -42.21
N ARG A 295 137.15 -36.58 -41.11
CA ARG A 295 136.04 -36.88 -40.19
C ARG A 295 135.56 -35.66 -39.40
N SER A 296 136.41 -34.68 -39.11
CA SER A 296 135.97 -33.43 -38.46
C SER A 296 135.18 -32.55 -39.43
N ARG A 297 135.62 -32.42 -40.69
CA ARG A 297 134.84 -31.70 -41.73
C ARG A 297 133.51 -32.38 -42.05
N ALA A 298 133.51 -33.71 -42.17
CA ALA A 298 132.27 -34.47 -42.39
C ALA A 298 131.31 -34.40 -41.19
N ALA A 299 131.83 -34.38 -39.95
CA ALA A 299 131.03 -34.18 -38.75
C ALA A 299 130.51 -32.73 -38.65
N GLU A 300 131.32 -31.73 -38.99
CA GLU A 300 130.92 -30.32 -39.06
C GLU A 300 129.86 -30.09 -40.15
N ASP A 301 129.98 -30.72 -41.32
CA ASP A 301 128.98 -30.64 -42.39
C ASP A 301 127.69 -31.40 -42.04
N SER A 302 127.77 -32.49 -41.29
CA SER A 302 126.60 -33.21 -40.75
C SER A 302 125.88 -32.37 -39.68
N LEU A 303 126.62 -31.75 -38.75
CA LEU A 303 126.08 -30.81 -37.77
C LEU A 303 125.47 -29.58 -38.43
N ARG A 304 126.06 -29.06 -39.51
CA ARG A 304 125.49 -27.96 -40.29
C ARG A 304 124.17 -28.35 -40.96
N LYS A 305 124.07 -29.57 -41.49
CA LYS A 305 122.82 -30.10 -42.08
C LYS A 305 121.74 -30.30 -41.02
N GLU A 306 122.08 -30.86 -39.86
CA GLU A 306 121.13 -31.02 -38.75
C GLU A 306 120.68 -29.67 -38.19
N LEU A 307 121.59 -28.71 -38.02
CA LEU A 307 121.26 -27.34 -37.61
C LEU A 307 120.39 -26.63 -38.65
N HIS A 308 120.60 -26.89 -39.94
CA HIS A 308 119.74 -26.38 -41.01
C HIS A 308 118.35 -27.03 -40.97
N ALA A 309 118.27 -28.35 -40.80
CA ALA A 309 117.00 -29.07 -40.66
C ALA A 309 116.21 -28.61 -39.43
N GLN A 310 116.88 -28.38 -38.29
CA GLN A 310 116.27 -27.83 -37.09
C GLN A 310 115.84 -26.37 -37.26
N ARG A 311 116.61 -25.54 -37.98
CA ARG A 311 116.19 -24.17 -38.32
C ARG A 311 114.97 -24.16 -39.25
N GLU A 312 114.90 -25.09 -40.20
CA GLU A 312 113.73 -25.23 -41.06
C GLU A 312 112.52 -25.78 -40.31
N ALA A 313 112.70 -26.74 -39.41
CA ALA A 313 111.63 -27.24 -38.54
C ALA A 313 111.12 -26.16 -37.58
N ALA A 314 112.03 -25.37 -36.98
CA ALA A 314 111.68 -24.23 -36.14
C ALA A 314 110.99 -23.12 -36.95
N SER A 315 111.42 -22.84 -38.17
CA SER A 315 110.77 -21.89 -39.07
C SER A 315 109.38 -22.36 -39.50
N ARG A 316 109.20 -23.67 -39.74
CA ARG A 316 107.88 -24.27 -40.05
C ARG A 316 106.94 -24.19 -38.85
N ALA A 317 107.40 -24.58 -37.66
CA ALA A 317 106.62 -24.47 -36.42
C ALA A 317 106.29 -23.01 -36.08
N GLN A 318 107.20 -22.06 -36.33
CA GLN A 318 106.92 -20.63 -36.19
C GLN A 318 105.91 -20.13 -37.23
N GLY A 319 105.94 -20.66 -38.46
CA GLY A 319 104.95 -20.38 -39.50
C GLY A 319 103.56 -20.90 -39.13
N GLU A 320 103.47 -22.15 -38.66
CA GLU A 320 102.23 -22.77 -38.19
C GLU A 320 101.68 -22.07 -36.96
N LEU A 321 102.54 -21.71 -35.99
CA LEU A 321 102.12 -20.94 -34.82
C LEU A 321 101.56 -19.56 -35.20
N ARG A 322 102.21 -18.87 -36.15
CA ARG A 322 101.70 -17.59 -36.68
C ARG A 322 100.39 -17.76 -37.43
N ALA A 323 100.24 -18.82 -38.22
CA ALA A 323 98.99 -19.13 -38.92
C ALA A 323 97.85 -19.39 -37.93
N VAL A 324 98.06 -20.24 -36.92
CA VAL A 324 97.06 -20.51 -35.88
C VAL A 324 96.75 -19.27 -35.04
N GLN A 325 97.74 -18.43 -34.74
CA GLN A 325 97.52 -17.15 -34.07
C GLN A 325 96.65 -16.21 -34.92
N GLN A 326 96.92 -16.13 -36.22
CA GLN A 326 96.16 -15.32 -37.16
C GLN A 326 94.72 -15.84 -37.31
N ASP A 327 94.53 -17.16 -37.42
CA ASP A 327 93.21 -17.78 -37.50
C ASP A 327 92.40 -17.55 -36.20
N LEU A 328 93.05 -17.66 -35.04
CA LEU A 328 92.43 -17.38 -33.74
C LEU A 328 92.06 -15.89 -33.60
N GLU A 329 92.91 -14.98 -34.07
CA GLU A 329 92.62 -13.54 -34.11
C GLU A 329 91.47 -13.23 -35.06
N GLN A 330 91.40 -13.90 -36.22
CA GLN A 330 90.30 -13.76 -37.17
C GLN A 330 88.98 -14.29 -36.61
N GLU A 331 88.97 -15.44 -35.94
CA GLU A 331 87.78 -15.96 -35.25
C GLU A 331 87.36 -15.08 -34.07
N ARG A 332 88.32 -14.52 -33.31
CA ARG A 332 88.03 -13.54 -32.26
C ARG A 332 87.45 -12.25 -32.84
N ALA A 333 88.00 -11.74 -33.94
CA ALA A 333 87.46 -10.58 -34.66
C ALA A 333 86.06 -10.87 -35.21
N GLY A 334 85.82 -12.06 -35.76
CA GLY A 334 84.51 -12.49 -36.23
C GLY A 334 83.48 -12.62 -35.11
N ASN A 335 83.87 -13.20 -33.97
CA ASN A 335 82.99 -13.35 -32.81
C ASN A 335 82.71 -12.01 -32.11
N THR A 336 83.69 -11.11 -32.04
CA THR A 336 83.48 -9.74 -31.52
C THR A 336 82.56 -8.95 -32.44
N ALA A 337 82.75 -9.00 -33.76
CA ALA A 337 81.83 -8.38 -34.72
C ALA A 337 80.41 -8.95 -34.64
N ARG A 338 80.26 -10.28 -34.49
CA ARG A 338 78.94 -10.91 -34.27
C ARG A 338 78.30 -10.47 -32.95
N MET A 339 79.07 -10.40 -31.86
CA MET A 339 78.61 -9.92 -30.56
C MET A 339 78.19 -8.46 -30.61
N GLU A 340 78.95 -7.61 -31.28
CA GLU A 340 78.59 -6.20 -31.50
C GLU A 340 77.34 -6.06 -32.38
N GLY A 341 77.22 -6.87 -33.44
CA GLY A 341 76.03 -6.93 -34.28
C GLY A 341 74.77 -7.37 -33.52
N LEU A 342 74.89 -8.41 -32.69
CA LEU A 342 73.79 -8.88 -31.83
C LEU A 342 73.42 -7.85 -30.75
N LYS A 343 74.41 -7.17 -30.16
CA LYS A 343 74.17 -6.07 -29.21
C LYS A 343 73.47 -4.89 -29.89
N ALA A 344 73.88 -4.52 -31.10
CA ALA A 344 73.22 -3.46 -31.87
C ALA A 344 71.79 -3.85 -32.26
N ALA A 345 71.56 -5.10 -32.66
CA ALA A 345 70.23 -5.62 -32.96
C ALA A 345 69.33 -5.65 -31.70
N LEU A 346 69.89 -6.05 -30.55
CA LEU A 346 69.18 -6.04 -29.27
C LEU A 346 68.82 -4.60 -28.86
N GLN A 347 69.77 -3.66 -28.94
CA GLN A 347 69.51 -2.24 -28.67
C GLN A 347 68.47 -1.65 -29.63
N ALA A 348 68.51 -2.01 -30.91
CA ALA A 348 67.49 -1.61 -31.87
C ALA A 348 66.11 -2.19 -31.52
N GLN A 349 66.05 -3.46 -31.11
CA GLN A 349 64.82 -4.12 -30.69
C GLN A 349 64.27 -3.55 -29.38
N GLU A 350 65.14 -3.21 -28.42
CA GLU A 350 64.79 -2.53 -27.17
C GLU A 350 64.28 -1.12 -27.45
N ALA A 351 64.93 -0.37 -28.34
CA ALA A 351 64.47 0.94 -28.77
C ALA A 351 63.13 0.88 -29.50
N GLN A 352 62.92 -0.13 -30.35
CA GLN A 352 61.64 -0.39 -31.02
C GLN A 352 60.57 -0.79 -30.01
N SER A 353 60.90 -1.62 -29.02
CA SER A 353 59.96 -2.01 -27.96
C SER A 353 59.60 -0.83 -27.08
N ALA A 354 60.57 0.02 -26.71
CA ALA A 354 60.34 1.24 -25.96
C ALA A 354 59.52 2.28 -26.76
N ALA A 355 59.76 2.39 -28.06
CA ALA A 355 58.96 3.23 -28.95
C ALA A 355 57.52 2.70 -29.08
N LEU A 356 57.34 1.38 -29.22
CA LEU A 356 56.02 0.74 -29.21
C LEU A 356 55.32 0.89 -27.86
N ASP A 357 56.03 0.78 -26.75
CA ASP A 357 55.48 1.01 -25.40
C ASP A 357 55.08 2.47 -25.20
N GLN A 358 55.88 3.42 -25.70
CA GLN A 358 55.53 4.83 -25.70
C GLN A 358 54.32 5.09 -26.61
N GLU A 359 54.26 4.47 -27.79
CA GLU A 359 53.11 4.55 -28.68
C GLU A 359 51.88 3.96 -28.02
N LEU A 360 51.97 2.79 -27.37
CA LEU A 360 50.89 2.15 -26.61
C LEU A 360 50.44 2.98 -25.41
N ARG A 361 51.34 3.72 -24.75
CA ARG A 361 51.01 4.66 -23.66
C ARG A 361 50.35 5.95 -24.16
N THR A 362 50.75 6.44 -25.34
CA THR A 362 50.12 7.60 -25.97
C THR A 362 48.81 7.26 -26.68
N ARG A 363 48.63 5.99 -27.06
CA ARG A 363 47.35 5.48 -27.55
C ARG A 363 46.35 5.59 -26.40
N PRO A 364 45.18 6.22 -26.63
CA PRO A 364 44.14 6.27 -25.63
C PRO A 364 43.79 4.84 -25.21
N THR A 365 43.83 4.56 -23.92
CA THR A 365 43.46 3.26 -23.33
C THR A 365 42.07 2.85 -23.84
N SER A 366 41.78 1.55 -23.99
CA SER A 366 40.43 1.09 -24.40
C SER A 366 39.36 1.76 -23.56
N GLN A 367 39.57 1.89 -22.25
CA GLN A 367 38.68 2.60 -21.35
C GLN A 367 38.48 4.08 -21.72
N MET A 368 39.53 4.81 -22.15
CA MET A 368 39.38 6.20 -22.59
C MET A 368 38.75 6.30 -23.99
N VAL A 369 38.99 5.33 -24.88
CA VAL A 369 38.28 5.24 -26.17
C VAL A 369 36.82 4.87 -25.96
N ASP A 370 36.53 4.01 -25.00
CA ASP A 370 35.19 3.54 -24.64
C ASP A 370 34.44 4.61 -23.86
N GLU A 371 35.11 5.36 -23.00
CA GLU A 371 34.60 6.59 -22.36
C GLU A 371 34.40 7.70 -23.37
N LEU A 372 35.31 7.93 -24.32
CA LEU A 372 35.10 8.90 -25.40
C LEU A 372 33.98 8.43 -26.34
N ARG A 373 33.85 7.14 -26.63
CA ARG A 373 32.71 6.57 -27.37
C ARG A 373 31.44 6.60 -26.56
N GLN A 374 31.50 6.52 -25.23
CA GLN A 374 30.35 6.61 -24.34
C GLN A 374 29.94 8.07 -24.17
N GLN A 375 30.89 9.01 -24.09
CA GLN A 375 30.66 10.44 -24.12
C GLN A 375 30.17 10.88 -25.49
N VAL A 376 30.69 10.32 -26.60
CA VAL A 376 30.15 10.55 -27.95
C VAL A 376 28.80 9.89 -28.09
N ARG A 377 28.56 8.67 -27.60
CA ARG A 377 27.21 8.05 -27.60
C ARG A 377 26.25 8.79 -26.69
N VAL A 378 26.70 9.38 -25.59
CA VAL A 378 25.91 10.22 -24.69
C VAL A 378 25.69 11.58 -25.32
N LEU A 379 26.67 12.20 -25.98
CA LEU A 379 26.51 13.47 -26.73
C LEU A 379 25.69 13.29 -28.02
N GLN A 380 25.73 12.12 -28.63
CA GLN A 380 24.90 11.73 -29.76
C GLN A 380 23.51 11.31 -29.24
N ALA A 381 23.41 10.78 -28.02
CA ALA A 381 22.12 10.55 -27.36
C ALA A 381 21.49 11.81 -26.75
N VAL A 382 22.28 12.82 -26.41
CA VAL A 382 21.82 14.08 -25.83
C VAL A 382 21.68 15.15 -26.92
N GLY A 383 22.49 15.08 -27.97
CA GLY A 383 22.49 16.02 -29.11
C GLY A 383 21.83 15.50 -30.39
N TYR A 384 21.67 14.19 -30.58
CA TYR A 384 21.10 13.58 -31.80
C TYR A 384 20.00 12.51 -31.57
N ASN A 385 19.72 12.02 -30.34
CA ASN A 385 18.54 11.15 -30.11
C ASN A 385 17.23 11.96 -29.96
N ALA A 386 16.95 12.78 -30.97
CA ALA A 386 15.58 13.13 -31.31
C ALA A 386 15.24 12.74 -32.76
N VAL A 387 16.19 12.48 -33.66
CA VAL A 387 15.92 12.15 -35.07
C VAL A 387 17.10 11.34 -35.62
N GLU A 388 16.82 10.21 -36.28
CA GLU A 388 17.75 9.35 -37.07
C GLU A 388 18.59 8.29 -36.32
N ALA A 389 17.95 7.16 -35.97
CA ALA A 389 18.65 5.86 -35.83
C ALA A 389 17.73 4.65 -36.08
N ASP A 390 16.73 4.76 -36.97
CA ASP A 390 15.86 3.63 -37.37
C ASP A 390 15.65 3.55 -38.90
N ASP A 391 16.56 4.09 -39.72
CA ASP A 391 16.52 4.00 -41.19
C ASP A 391 17.78 3.32 -41.78
N ALA A 392 18.09 2.10 -41.32
CA ALA A 392 19.13 1.29 -41.95
C ALA A 392 18.87 -0.21 -41.85
N ASP A 393 17.67 -0.67 -42.24
CA ASP A 393 17.43 -2.10 -42.55
C ASP A 393 16.28 -2.24 -43.55
N ALA A 394 16.50 -1.75 -44.78
CA ALA A 394 15.68 -2.08 -45.94
C ALA A 394 16.42 -1.79 -47.27
N ASP A 395 17.49 -2.53 -47.56
CA ASP A 395 17.75 -2.98 -48.94
C ASP A 395 18.85 -4.05 -48.93
N ASP A 396 18.53 -5.24 -49.40
CA ASP A 396 19.36 -6.10 -50.27
C ASP A 396 18.92 -7.57 -50.14
N GLN A 397 17.82 -7.92 -50.82
CA GLN A 397 17.55 -9.28 -51.25
C GLN A 397 17.87 -9.39 -52.74
N ASN A 398 19.13 -9.67 -53.08
CA ASN A 398 19.49 -10.43 -54.27
C ASN A 398 20.97 -10.86 -54.24
N GLY A 399 21.24 -12.16 -54.40
CA GLY A 399 22.54 -12.63 -54.90
C GLY A 399 23.27 -13.69 -54.07
N GLU A 400 23.00 -14.94 -54.41
CA GLU A 400 23.97 -16.02 -54.62
C GLU A 400 25.19 -16.26 -53.68
N VAL A 401 25.18 -17.48 -53.13
CA VAL A 401 26.28 -18.47 -53.11
C VAL A 401 27.65 -18.06 -52.55
N ALA A 402 27.96 -18.51 -51.33
CA ALA A 402 29.25 -19.15 -51.07
C ALA A 402 29.24 -19.99 -49.78
N SER A 403 29.67 -21.24 -49.96
CA SER A 403 29.99 -22.27 -48.98
C SER A 403 31.07 -21.84 -47.98
N GLY A 404 30.98 -22.35 -46.75
CA GLY A 404 32.17 -22.88 -46.09
C GLY A 404 32.49 -22.41 -44.67
N VAL A 405 32.52 -23.40 -43.77
CA VAL A 405 33.50 -23.59 -42.67
C VAL A 405 33.16 -23.03 -41.28
N ARG A 406 32.83 -24.00 -40.42
CA ARG A 406 33.01 -24.08 -38.96
C ARG A 406 34.15 -23.22 -38.39
N GLY A 407 33.83 -22.46 -37.35
CA GLY A 407 34.80 -21.90 -36.41
C GLY A 407 34.12 -21.53 -35.09
N THR A 408 34.12 -22.48 -34.15
CA THR A 408 33.79 -22.28 -32.73
C THR A 408 34.64 -21.14 -32.16
N ARG A 409 34.00 -20.03 -31.80
CA ARG A 409 34.62 -18.94 -31.03
C ARG A 409 33.81 -18.70 -29.76
N ALA A 410 34.09 -19.52 -28.75
CA ALA A 410 33.82 -19.21 -27.36
C ALA A 410 34.59 -17.93 -26.98
N GLY A 411 33.94 -17.03 -26.24
CA GLY A 411 34.51 -15.77 -25.78
C GLY A 411 33.97 -14.53 -26.49
N GLN A 412 32.66 -14.29 -26.39
CA GLN A 412 32.11 -12.96 -26.60
C GLN A 412 32.33 -12.12 -25.32
N PRO A 413 33.07 -11.00 -25.36
CA PRO A 413 33.17 -10.06 -24.23
C PRO A 413 31.80 -9.50 -23.81
N GLY A 414 30.82 -9.54 -24.71
CA GLY A 414 29.46 -9.10 -24.44
C GLY A 414 28.73 -9.87 -23.33
N SER A 415 29.03 -11.15 -23.02
CA SER A 415 28.27 -11.88 -21.99
C SER A 415 28.71 -11.56 -20.55
N LEU A 416 30.02 -11.32 -20.35
CA LEU A 416 30.52 -10.90 -19.04
C LEU A 416 30.26 -9.40 -18.85
N GLU A 417 30.40 -8.63 -19.93
CA GLU A 417 30.10 -7.20 -19.94
C GLU A 417 28.61 -6.94 -19.73
N THR A 418 27.69 -7.72 -20.32
CA THR A 418 26.25 -7.60 -20.03
C THR A 418 25.92 -7.98 -18.59
N LEU A 419 26.53 -9.04 -18.04
CA LEU A 419 26.29 -9.44 -16.65
C LEU A 419 26.88 -8.44 -15.66
N LEU A 420 28.03 -7.82 -15.98
CA LEU A 420 28.60 -6.74 -15.20
C LEU A 420 27.78 -5.45 -15.30
N LEU A 421 27.22 -5.13 -16.47
CA LEU A 421 26.30 -4.01 -16.65
C LEU A 421 24.98 -4.23 -15.91
N ASP A 422 24.44 -5.45 -15.93
CA ASP A 422 23.21 -5.79 -15.21
C ASP A 422 23.43 -5.75 -13.70
N LYS A 423 24.58 -6.26 -13.23
CA LYS A 423 24.99 -6.13 -11.83
C LYS A 423 25.28 -4.67 -11.45
N ASN A 424 25.87 -3.88 -12.33
CA ASN A 424 26.11 -2.45 -12.09
C ASN A 424 24.77 -1.69 -12.00
N ARG A 425 23.84 -1.92 -12.93
CA ARG A 425 22.47 -1.38 -12.86
C ARG A 425 21.72 -1.83 -11.62
N HIS A 426 21.88 -3.08 -11.20
CA HIS A 426 21.29 -3.60 -9.98
C HIS A 426 21.88 -2.92 -8.74
N MET A 427 23.21 -2.78 -8.67
CA MET A 427 23.89 -2.03 -7.61
C MET A 427 23.51 -0.55 -7.60
N GLU A 428 23.37 0.08 -8.77
CA GLU A 428 22.87 1.45 -8.92
C GLU A 428 21.43 1.56 -8.42
N HIS A 429 20.57 0.60 -8.77
CA HIS A 429 19.20 0.54 -8.29
C HIS A 429 19.15 0.36 -6.76
N GLU A 430 19.90 -0.58 -6.19
CA GLU A 430 20.02 -0.76 -4.74
C GLU A 430 20.56 0.50 -4.05
N LEU A 431 21.53 1.19 -4.66
CA LEU A 431 22.08 2.43 -4.14
C LEU A 431 21.04 3.57 -4.19
N THR A 432 20.24 3.67 -5.27
CA THR A 432 19.13 4.63 -5.35
C THR A 432 18.03 4.32 -4.34
N MET A 433 17.66 3.05 -4.16
CA MET A 433 16.67 2.61 -3.18
C MET A 433 17.16 2.85 -1.75
N ALA A 434 18.45 2.61 -1.48
CA ALA A 434 19.07 2.93 -0.20
C ALA A 434 19.08 4.44 0.06
N ARG A 435 19.38 5.26 -0.95
CA ARG A 435 19.31 6.73 -0.85
C ARG A 435 17.88 7.21 -0.59
N LEU A 436 16.89 6.64 -1.25
CA LEU A 436 15.48 6.98 -1.05
C LEU A 436 15.03 6.59 0.36
N LYS A 437 15.39 5.40 0.83
CA LYS A 437 15.12 4.98 2.21
C LYS A 437 15.81 5.85 3.24
N VAL A 438 17.03 6.32 2.97
CA VAL A 438 17.72 7.30 3.83
C VAL A 438 16.93 8.60 3.84
N ALA A 439 16.49 9.12 2.69
CA ALA A 439 15.68 10.32 2.60
C ALA A 439 14.34 10.21 3.36
N ASP A 440 13.65 9.08 3.22
CA ASP A 440 12.41 8.78 3.93
C ASP A 440 12.62 8.73 5.44
N LEU A 441 13.65 8.00 5.90
CA LEU A 441 14.00 7.91 7.32
C LEU A 441 14.44 9.27 7.88
N THR A 442 15.16 10.09 7.11
CA THR A 442 15.49 11.46 7.53
C THR A 442 14.24 12.34 7.62
N GLY A 443 13.29 12.20 6.69
CA GLY A 443 12.01 12.92 6.76
C GLY A 443 11.18 12.49 7.97
N GLU A 444 11.10 11.19 8.25
CA GLU A 444 10.43 10.67 9.46
C GLU A 444 11.11 11.18 10.74
N LEU A 445 12.44 11.26 10.75
CA LEU A 445 13.20 11.81 11.87
C LEU A 445 12.93 13.30 12.08
N GLU A 446 12.88 14.11 11.01
CA GLU A 446 12.53 15.53 11.07
C GLU A 446 11.09 15.75 11.57
N VAL A 447 10.14 14.95 11.07
CA VAL A 447 8.74 15.00 11.53
C VAL A 447 8.63 14.59 13.00
N SER A 448 9.35 13.55 13.44
CA SER A 448 9.37 13.16 14.84
C SER A 448 10.00 14.23 15.73
N THR A 449 11.11 14.82 15.28
CA THR A 449 11.82 15.89 16.01
C THR A 449 10.96 17.14 16.14
N SER A 450 10.25 17.54 15.08
CA SER A 450 9.31 18.68 15.14
C SER A 450 8.15 18.41 16.10
N LYS A 451 7.59 17.19 16.11
CA LYS A 451 6.56 16.78 17.09
C LYS A 451 7.09 16.82 18.52
N CYS A 452 8.30 16.32 18.78
CA CYS A 452 8.94 16.42 20.10
C CYS A 452 9.08 17.89 20.52
N SER A 453 9.58 18.76 19.64
CA SER A 453 9.71 20.19 19.95
C SER A 453 8.37 20.87 20.23
N ALA A 454 7.30 20.48 19.52
CA ALA A 454 5.96 21.01 19.73
C ALA A 454 5.39 20.57 21.08
N VAL A 455 5.57 19.29 21.45
CA VAL A 455 5.17 18.75 22.76
C VAL A 455 5.98 19.38 23.89
N GLU A 456 7.29 19.59 23.71
CA GLU A 456 8.14 20.31 24.66
C GLU A 456 7.69 21.77 24.83
N GLY A 457 7.31 22.44 23.74
CA GLY A 457 6.75 23.79 23.76
C GLY A 457 5.41 23.88 24.50
N GLU A 458 4.53 22.90 24.31
CA GLU A 458 3.25 22.82 25.03
C GLU A 458 3.46 22.50 26.51
N LEU A 459 4.38 21.58 26.82
CA LEU A 459 4.77 21.28 28.20
C LEU A 459 5.33 22.53 28.90
N SER A 460 6.17 23.32 28.23
CA SER A 460 6.68 24.58 28.77
C SER A 460 5.55 25.59 29.02
N ARG A 461 4.58 25.71 28.11
CA ARG A 461 3.40 26.56 28.32
C ARG A 461 2.57 26.10 29.52
N GLN A 462 2.34 24.79 29.65
CA GLN A 462 1.60 24.24 30.78
C GLN A 462 2.35 24.43 32.09
N GLN A 463 3.68 24.23 32.11
CA GLN A 463 4.51 24.51 33.28
C GLN A 463 4.46 25.99 33.67
N GLN A 464 4.50 26.92 32.71
CA GLN A 464 4.34 28.35 32.98
C GLN A 464 2.94 28.68 33.51
N LEU A 465 1.90 28.04 32.98
CA LEU A 465 0.54 28.23 33.46
C LEU A 465 0.38 27.69 34.88
N VAL A 466 0.90 26.50 35.16
CA VAL A 466 0.88 25.90 36.50
C VAL A 466 1.65 26.79 37.47
N ALA A 467 2.84 27.27 37.12
CA ALA A 467 3.61 28.19 37.97
C ALA A 467 2.83 29.48 38.27
N ARG A 468 2.12 30.04 37.28
CA ARG A 468 1.24 31.21 37.49
C ARG A 468 0.05 30.88 38.38
N LEU A 469 -0.58 29.73 38.19
CA LEU A 469 -1.70 29.29 39.02
C LEU A 469 -1.24 28.99 40.45
N GLU A 470 -0.05 28.45 40.64
CA GLU A 470 0.58 28.26 41.95
C GLU A 470 0.89 29.60 42.61
N GLU A 471 1.41 30.58 41.85
CA GLU A 471 1.62 31.96 42.34
C GLU A 471 0.29 32.64 42.72
N ASP A 472 -0.75 32.49 41.89
CA ASP A 472 -2.09 33.02 42.16
C ASP A 472 -2.75 32.35 43.37
N LEU A 473 -2.56 31.03 43.54
CA LEU A 473 -3.03 30.28 44.70
C LEU A 473 -2.27 30.67 45.96
N LEU A 474 -0.95 30.82 45.90
CA LEU A 474 -0.15 31.32 47.01
C LEU A 474 -0.59 32.74 47.39
N ALA A 475 -0.84 33.62 46.42
CA ALA A 475 -1.37 34.96 46.67
C ALA A 475 -2.78 34.93 47.29
N ALA A 476 -3.63 34.00 46.87
CA ALA A 476 -4.96 33.81 47.46
C ALA A 476 -4.89 33.23 48.88
N GLU A 477 -3.98 32.31 49.15
CA GLU A 477 -3.74 31.72 50.49
C GLU A 477 -3.10 32.75 51.44
N GLN A 478 -2.22 33.61 50.95
CA GLN A 478 -1.67 34.75 51.72
C GLN A 478 -2.75 35.79 52.05
N ARG A 479 -3.74 35.97 51.16
CA ARG A 479 -4.94 36.80 51.45
C ARG A 479 -5.92 36.14 52.43
N GLN A 480 -6.02 34.81 52.45
CA GLN A 480 -6.90 34.08 53.38
C GLN A 480 -6.28 33.89 54.77
N SER A 481 -4.96 33.76 54.86
CA SER A 481 -4.24 33.55 56.13
C SER A 481 -4.09 34.83 56.98
N ASN A 482 -4.34 36.00 56.42
CA ASN A 482 -4.30 37.27 57.15
C ASN A 482 -5.58 38.11 56.91
N PRO A 483 -6.71 37.78 57.58
CA PRO A 483 -8.00 38.43 57.33
C PRO A 483 -8.08 39.90 57.78
N GLY A 484 -7.02 40.41 58.44
CA GLY A 484 -7.02 41.70 59.13
C GLY A 484 -6.30 42.85 58.41
N GLU A 485 -5.47 42.59 57.39
CA GLU A 485 -4.57 43.64 56.83
C GLU A 485 -4.69 43.89 55.32
N ALA A 486 -5.53 43.13 54.59
CA ALA A 486 -5.68 43.27 53.13
C ALA A 486 -6.64 44.38 52.66
N ILE A 487 -7.14 45.24 53.56
CA ILE A 487 -7.91 46.45 53.19
C ILE A 487 -6.99 47.68 53.07
N SER A 488 -5.80 47.65 53.68
CA SER A 488 -4.90 48.81 53.66
C SER A 488 -3.92 48.82 52.48
N ASP A 489 -3.42 47.66 52.04
CA ASP A 489 -2.31 47.60 51.08
C ASP A 489 -2.74 47.52 49.61
N ALA A 490 -4.03 47.22 49.34
CA ALA A 490 -4.61 47.32 47.99
C ALA A 490 -4.99 48.77 47.62
N PHE A 491 -4.96 49.70 48.57
CA PHE A 491 -5.25 51.13 48.34
C PHE A 491 -3.99 51.95 48.00
N ASP A 492 -2.79 51.44 48.30
CA ASP A 492 -1.53 52.19 48.11
C ASP A 492 -0.83 51.93 46.77
N SER A 493 -1.23 50.88 46.02
CA SER A 493 -0.67 50.58 44.68
C SER A 493 -1.58 50.98 43.50
N LEU A 494 -2.64 51.75 43.77
CA LEU A 494 -3.55 52.28 42.74
C LEU A 494 -3.55 53.82 42.63
N ASP A 495 -2.57 54.51 43.26
CA ASP A 495 -2.40 55.97 43.16
C ASP A 495 -1.55 56.41 41.93
N SER A 496 -1.29 55.50 40.98
CA SER A 496 -0.52 55.80 39.75
C SER A 496 -1.32 55.65 38.45
N ALA A 497 -2.64 55.79 38.49
CA ALA A 497 -3.42 56.05 37.28
C ALA A 497 -4.70 56.80 37.67
N GLY A 498 -4.58 58.12 37.80
CA GLY A 498 -5.68 58.99 38.17
C GLY A 498 -6.91 58.81 37.29
N LEU A 499 -8.07 58.65 37.95
CA LEU A 499 -9.29 59.40 37.67
C LEU A 499 -10.28 59.13 38.82
N LEU A 500 -10.31 60.03 39.81
CA LEU A 500 -11.39 60.09 40.79
C LEU A 500 -12.44 61.08 40.29
N ALA A 501 -13.59 60.55 39.88
CA ALA A 501 -14.87 61.26 39.95
C ALA A 501 -15.94 60.26 40.39
N ASP A 502 -16.22 60.34 41.70
CA ASP A 502 -17.52 60.23 42.35
C ASP A 502 -18.26 58.86 42.41
N GLY A 503 -18.60 58.49 43.64
CA GLY A 503 -19.89 57.84 43.95
C GLY A 503 -19.98 56.32 43.88
N GLY A 504 -19.50 55.63 44.92
CA GLY A 504 -20.02 54.37 45.48
C GLY A 504 -20.80 53.39 44.57
N ASP A 505 -20.07 52.47 43.92
CA ASP A 505 -20.57 51.15 43.48
C ASP A 505 -19.38 50.22 43.04
N GLY A 506 -18.35 50.12 43.89
CA GLY A 506 -17.02 49.65 43.45
C GLY A 506 -16.85 48.14 43.27
N GLY A 507 -17.71 47.31 43.87
CA GLY A 507 -17.62 45.85 43.79
C GLY A 507 -18.15 45.29 42.47
N GLU A 508 -19.30 45.78 42.03
CA GLU A 508 -19.93 45.36 40.77
C GLU A 508 -19.17 45.92 39.56
N HIS A 509 -18.70 47.17 39.62
CA HIS A 509 -17.98 47.79 38.51
C HIS A 509 -16.59 47.16 38.25
N THR A 510 -15.92 46.65 39.30
CA THR A 510 -14.63 45.94 39.17
C THR A 510 -14.83 44.53 38.59
N MET A 511 -15.88 43.82 39.02
CA MET A 511 -16.25 42.52 38.44
C MET A 511 -16.68 42.66 36.98
N LEU A 512 -17.47 43.69 36.66
CA LEU A 512 -17.88 44.01 35.29
C LEU A 512 -16.69 44.39 34.41
N SER A 513 -15.71 45.14 34.94
CA SER A 513 -14.45 45.46 34.24
C SER A 513 -13.61 44.21 33.96
N ALA A 514 -13.49 43.30 34.93
CA ALA A 514 -12.80 42.02 34.76
C ALA A 514 -13.51 41.14 33.71
N LEU A 515 -14.84 41.06 33.75
CA LEU A 515 -15.66 40.36 32.76
C LEU A 515 -15.56 41.00 31.37
N CYS A 516 -15.49 42.32 31.28
CA CYS A 516 -15.21 43.01 30.03
C CYS A 516 -13.82 42.67 29.49
N SER A 517 -12.78 42.65 30.33
CA SER A 517 -11.44 42.25 29.90
C SER A 517 -11.37 40.79 29.46
N GLN A 518 -12.08 39.88 30.14
CA GLN A 518 -12.17 38.47 29.73
C GLN A 518 -12.92 38.33 28.42
N ARG A 519 -14.05 39.01 28.27
CA ARG A 519 -14.81 39.06 27.01
C ARG A 519 -13.94 39.60 25.87
N ASP A 520 -13.16 40.63 26.12
CA ASP A 520 -12.32 41.26 25.10
C ASP A 520 -11.14 40.34 24.71
N ARG A 521 -10.55 39.60 25.66
CA ARG A 521 -9.56 38.53 25.39
C ARG A 521 -10.16 37.35 24.62
N PHE A 522 -11.38 36.94 24.95
CA PHE A 522 -12.08 35.90 24.20
C PHE A 522 -12.40 36.37 22.80
N ARG A 523 -12.80 37.64 22.63
CA ARG A 523 -13.05 38.25 21.34
C ARG A 523 -11.78 38.31 20.49
N GLU A 524 -10.64 38.66 21.08
CA GLU A 524 -9.35 38.67 20.41
C GLU A 524 -8.90 37.25 20.00
N ARG A 525 -9.07 36.25 20.88
CA ARG A 525 -8.80 34.84 20.52
C ARG A 525 -9.71 34.33 19.42
N VAL A 526 -11.00 34.68 19.46
CA VAL A 526 -11.94 34.33 18.38
C VAL A 526 -11.50 34.97 17.08
N GLN A 527 -11.10 36.24 17.09
CA GLN A 527 -10.61 36.93 15.90
C GLN A 527 -9.31 36.30 15.36
N GLN A 528 -8.36 35.93 16.22
CA GLN A 528 -7.14 35.24 15.82
C GLN A 528 -7.42 33.85 15.24
N VAL A 529 -8.35 33.09 15.81
CA VAL A 529 -8.76 31.78 15.30
C VAL A 529 -9.50 31.92 13.97
N GLU A 530 -10.35 32.92 13.81
CA GLU A 530 -11.02 33.24 12.55
C GLU A 530 -10.00 33.63 11.46
N GLU A 531 -8.97 34.39 11.80
CA GLU A 531 -7.90 34.77 10.88
C GLU A 531 -7.02 33.56 10.49
N GLN A 532 -6.67 32.71 11.45
CA GLN A 532 -5.96 31.44 11.18
C GLN A 532 -6.81 30.49 10.33
N LEU A 533 -8.12 30.40 10.59
CA LEU A 533 -9.04 29.61 9.79
C LEU A 533 -9.14 30.17 8.36
N ALA A 534 -9.22 31.49 8.21
CA ALA A 534 -9.22 32.15 6.91
C ALA A 534 -7.92 31.90 6.14
N SER A 535 -6.76 32.00 6.80
CA SER A 535 -5.44 31.69 6.20
C SER A 535 -5.35 30.22 5.78
N ALA A 536 -5.71 29.28 6.65
CA ALA A 536 -5.70 27.86 6.34
C ALA A 536 -6.66 27.52 5.18
N HIS A 537 -7.80 28.21 5.09
CA HIS A 537 -8.73 28.05 3.98
C HIS A 537 -8.13 28.59 2.67
N GLN A 538 -7.41 29.72 2.73
CA GLN A 538 -6.70 30.28 1.58
C GLN A 538 -5.59 29.33 1.09
N ASP A 539 -4.79 28.79 2.00
CA ASP A 539 -3.72 27.83 1.68
C ASP A 539 -4.28 26.56 1.07
N HIS A 540 -5.37 26.02 1.63
CA HIS A 540 -6.06 24.87 1.06
C HIS A 540 -6.59 25.16 -0.35
N MET A 541 -7.13 26.35 -0.60
CA MET A 541 -7.57 26.76 -1.93
C MET A 541 -6.40 26.92 -2.90
N GLN A 542 -5.23 27.38 -2.43
CA GLN A 542 -4.02 27.49 -3.25
C GLN A 542 -3.46 26.10 -3.59
N LEU A 543 -3.27 25.22 -2.60
CA LEU A 543 -2.86 23.83 -2.83
C LEU A 543 -3.80 23.09 -3.79
N LYS A 544 -5.11 23.34 -3.68
CA LYS A 544 -6.09 22.74 -4.59
C LYS A 544 -5.92 23.23 -6.02
N ARG A 545 -5.67 24.53 -6.23
CA ARG A 545 -5.37 25.09 -7.57
C ARG A 545 -4.08 24.51 -8.14
N ASP A 546 -3.03 24.38 -7.33
CA ASP A 546 -1.75 23.84 -7.75
C ASP A 546 -1.88 22.34 -8.11
N LEU A 547 -2.63 21.58 -7.31
CA LEU A 547 -2.96 20.19 -7.59
C LEU A 547 -3.76 20.03 -8.90
N ASP A 548 -4.76 20.88 -9.11
CA ASP A 548 -5.56 20.86 -10.34
C ASP A 548 -4.75 21.30 -11.57
N SER A 549 -3.82 22.26 -11.41
CA SER A 549 -2.86 22.65 -12.47
C SER A 549 -1.92 21.50 -12.80
N ALA A 550 -1.30 20.87 -11.80
CA ALA A 550 -0.41 19.73 -12.01
C ALA A 550 -1.13 18.55 -12.66
N ARG A 551 -2.41 18.30 -12.29
CA ARG A 551 -3.25 17.30 -12.95
C ARG A 551 -3.52 17.66 -14.41
N ALA A 552 -3.82 18.92 -14.72
CA ALA A 552 -4.02 19.38 -16.09
C ALA A 552 -2.75 19.22 -16.94
N ASP A 553 -1.59 19.58 -16.39
CA ASP A 553 -0.29 19.42 -17.06
C ASP A 553 0.07 17.95 -17.28
N ASN A 554 -0.20 17.08 -16.30
CA ASN A 554 -0.03 15.63 -16.43
C ASN A 554 -0.93 15.04 -17.53
N VAL A 555 -2.19 15.48 -17.62
CA VAL A 555 -3.09 15.07 -18.71
C VAL A 555 -2.60 15.60 -20.06
N ALA A 556 -2.14 16.84 -20.15
CA ALA A 556 -1.58 17.41 -21.37
C ALA A 556 -0.28 16.72 -21.82
N LEU A 557 0.53 16.24 -20.87
CA LEU A 557 1.69 15.41 -21.14
C LEU A 557 1.27 14.05 -21.72
N VAL A 558 0.27 13.40 -21.15
CA VAL A 558 -0.29 12.13 -21.68
C VAL A 558 -0.90 12.34 -23.07
N GLU A 559 -1.59 13.46 -23.31
CA GLU A 559 -2.08 13.86 -24.63
C GLU A 559 -0.95 13.92 -25.67
N ARG A 560 0.15 14.61 -25.33
CA ARG A 560 1.34 14.71 -26.20
C ARG A 560 2.02 13.36 -26.38
N LEU A 561 2.15 12.57 -25.32
CA LEU A 561 2.77 11.24 -25.35
C LEU A 561 1.97 10.28 -26.22
N ARG A 562 0.64 10.35 -26.16
CA ARG A 562 -0.28 9.55 -26.99
C ARG A 562 -0.36 10.05 -28.43
N PHE A 563 -0.24 11.36 -28.68
CA PHE A 563 -0.12 11.91 -30.03
C PHE A 563 1.19 11.44 -30.71
N VAL A 564 2.29 11.42 -29.96
CA VAL A 564 3.59 10.88 -30.42
C VAL A 564 3.56 9.35 -30.56
N GLN A 565 2.97 8.63 -29.60
CA GLN A 565 2.75 7.18 -29.70
C GLN A 565 1.78 6.82 -30.83
N GLY A 566 0.82 7.68 -31.18
CA GLY A 566 -0.11 7.47 -32.29
C GLY A 566 0.62 7.28 -33.62
N TYR A 567 1.73 7.98 -33.82
CA TYR A 567 2.61 7.80 -34.97
C TYR A 567 3.50 6.53 -34.89
N GLN A 568 3.80 6.01 -33.69
CA GLN A 568 4.59 4.78 -33.47
C GLN A 568 3.74 3.52 -33.18
N SER A 569 2.42 3.65 -33.10
CA SER A 569 1.51 2.63 -32.51
C SER A 569 1.31 1.37 -33.35
N GLN A 570 1.88 1.29 -34.55
CA GLN A 570 1.87 0.05 -35.33
C GLN A 570 3.01 -0.92 -34.94
N GLN A 571 3.97 -0.50 -34.11
CA GLN A 571 5.22 -1.28 -33.90
C GLN A 571 5.56 -1.69 -32.47
N ARG A 572 4.84 -1.22 -31.43
CA ARG A 572 5.15 -1.58 -30.03
C ARG A 572 3.95 -2.11 -29.24
N ARG A 573 3.65 -3.40 -29.43
CA ARG A 573 2.91 -4.23 -28.46
C ARG A 573 3.85 -5.27 -27.84
N ARG A 574 4.84 -4.87 -27.04
CA ARG A 574 5.64 -5.80 -26.20
C ARG A 574 6.66 -5.04 -25.33
N ALA A 575 6.28 -4.66 -24.12
CA ALA A 575 7.14 -4.55 -22.93
C ALA A 575 6.30 -3.94 -21.81
N GLY A 576 5.93 -4.76 -20.81
CA GLY A 576 5.13 -4.34 -19.67
C GLY A 576 6.02 -3.95 -18.49
N ASP A 577 5.83 -2.72 -18.01
CA ASP A 577 6.28 -2.25 -16.71
C ASP A 577 5.02 -1.88 -15.90
N VAL A 578 4.68 -2.73 -14.92
CA VAL A 578 3.33 -2.83 -14.34
C VAL A 578 3.00 -1.63 -13.45
N GLU A 579 4.00 -1.00 -12.81
CA GLU A 579 3.78 0.17 -11.95
C GLU A 579 3.68 1.47 -12.73
N ARG A 580 4.47 1.62 -13.80
CA ARG A 580 4.37 2.77 -14.72
C ARG A 580 3.04 2.75 -15.48
N GLY A 581 2.56 1.55 -15.81
CA GLY A 581 1.26 1.32 -16.44
C GLY A 581 0.07 1.74 -15.57
N GLU A 582 0.16 1.68 -14.24
CA GLU A 582 -0.95 2.09 -13.37
C GLU A 582 -1.12 3.62 -13.32
N VAL A 583 -0.01 4.36 -13.20
CA VAL A 583 -0.03 5.83 -13.21
C VAL A 583 -0.42 6.35 -14.60
N GLU A 584 0.15 5.77 -15.66
CA GLU A 584 -0.22 6.07 -17.04
C GLU A 584 -1.68 5.69 -17.32
N SER A 585 -2.19 4.58 -16.77
CA SER A 585 -3.60 4.18 -16.87
C SER A 585 -4.54 5.13 -16.11
N ARG A 586 -4.17 5.63 -14.93
CA ARG A 586 -4.96 6.63 -14.18
C ARG A 586 -5.08 7.96 -14.93
N TYR A 587 -3.99 8.46 -15.51
CA TYR A 587 -4.05 9.71 -16.29
C TYR A 587 -4.60 9.50 -17.71
N SER A 588 -4.38 8.33 -18.32
CA SER A 588 -4.97 7.93 -19.60
C SER A 588 -6.48 7.73 -19.49
N SER A 589 -6.98 7.11 -18.41
CA SER A 589 -8.41 7.01 -18.13
C SER A 589 -9.04 8.36 -17.83
N ALA A 590 -8.36 9.25 -17.09
CA ALA A 590 -8.81 10.63 -16.89
C ALA A 590 -8.89 11.43 -18.21
N TYR A 591 -7.95 11.19 -19.13
CA TYR A 591 -7.98 11.76 -20.48
C TYR A 591 -9.11 11.17 -21.34
N GLU A 592 -9.28 9.85 -21.34
CA GLU A 592 -10.38 9.18 -22.06
C GLU A 592 -11.75 9.58 -21.52
N GLU A 593 -11.87 9.82 -20.22
CA GLU A 593 -13.08 10.36 -19.61
C GLU A 593 -13.36 11.79 -20.07
N LYS A 594 -12.33 12.64 -20.17
CA LYS A 594 -12.45 14.03 -20.64
C LYS A 594 -12.74 14.14 -22.14
N ILE A 595 -12.27 13.18 -22.94
CA ILE A 595 -12.54 13.11 -24.39
C ILE A 595 -13.87 12.44 -24.73
N ASN A 596 -14.41 11.60 -23.85
CA ASN A 596 -15.62 10.84 -24.15
C ASN A 596 -16.87 11.70 -23.90
N PRO A 597 -17.59 12.15 -24.96
CA PRO A 597 -18.76 13.02 -24.82
C PRO A 597 -19.91 12.35 -24.03
N PHE A 598 -19.88 11.02 -23.90
CA PHE A 598 -20.84 10.24 -23.11
C PHE A 598 -20.47 10.13 -21.62
N ALA A 599 -19.22 10.36 -21.23
CA ALA A 599 -18.84 10.42 -19.81
C ALA A 599 -19.36 11.71 -19.17
N ASP A 600 -19.19 12.83 -19.88
CA ASP A 600 -19.74 14.14 -19.52
C ASP A 600 -21.28 14.15 -19.51
N PHE A 601 -21.90 13.40 -20.43
CA PHE A 601 -23.34 13.20 -20.42
C PHE A 601 -23.80 12.36 -19.22
N ARG A 602 -23.12 11.24 -18.92
CA ARG A 602 -23.44 10.37 -17.77
C ARG A 602 -23.17 11.06 -16.42
N SER A 603 -22.14 11.91 -16.31
CA SER A 603 -21.86 12.68 -15.11
C SER A 603 -22.94 13.75 -14.88
N LYS A 604 -23.33 14.48 -15.92
CA LYS A 604 -24.46 15.44 -15.89
C LYS A 604 -25.79 14.75 -15.62
N GLU A 605 -26.01 13.55 -16.14
CA GLU A 605 -27.21 12.76 -15.88
C GLU A 605 -27.26 12.26 -14.43
N ARG A 606 -26.13 11.79 -13.87
CA ARG A 606 -26.01 11.45 -12.45
C ARG A 606 -26.20 12.68 -11.55
N GLU A 607 -25.72 13.85 -11.95
CA GLU A 607 -25.93 15.10 -11.22
C GLU A 607 -27.38 15.59 -11.31
N SER A 608 -28.02 15.45 -12.48
CA SER A 608 -29.44 15.75 -12.68
C SER A 608 -30.33 14.81 -11.86
N ARG A 609 -30.02 13.51 -11.82
CA ARG A 609 -30.70 12.55 -10.92
C ARG A 609 -30.47 12.89 -9.45
N ARG A 610 -29.25 13.30 -9.06
CA ARG A 610 -28.98 13.80 -7.71
C ARG A 610 -29.81 15.04 -7.36
N ARG A 611 -30.02 15.95 -8.31
CA ARG A 611 -30.88 17.12 -8.16
C ARG A 611 -32.37 16.77 -8.05
N GLN A 612 -32.79 15.66 -8.67
CA GLN A 612 -34.17 15.15 -8.63
C GLN A 612 -34.49 14.28 -7.40
N MET A 613 -33.49 13.82 -6.63
CA MET A 613 -33.70 13.08 -5.38
C MET A 613 -34.18 13.98 -4.23
N HIS A 614 -35.06 13.44 -3.39
CA HIS A 614 -35.62 14.10 -2.23
C HIS A 614 -34.52 14.50 -1.23
N VAL A 615 -34.71 15.59 -0.48
CA VAL A 615 -33.65 16.17 0.39
C VAL A 615 -33.15 15.16 1.44
N ALA A 616 -34.04 14.29 1.94
CA ALA A 616 -33.70 13.21 2.87
C ALA A 616 -32.78 12.16 2.24
N ASP A 617 -33.05 11.75 0.99
CA ASP A 617 -32.22 10.79 0.26
C ASP A 617 -30.86 11.39 -0.10
N ARG A 618 -30.81 12.70 -0.34
CA ARG A 618 -29.56 13.42 -0.57
C ARG A 618 -28.68 13.45 0.70
N LEU A 619 -29.28 13.73 1.86
CA LEU A 619 -28.58 13.67 3.14
C LEU A 619 -28.12 12.25 3.50
N MET A 620 -28.96 11.24 3.26
CA MET A 620 -28.58 9.83 3.44
C MET A 620 -27.45 9.41 2.50
N TYR A 621 -27.49 9.84 1.24
CA TYR A 621 -26.44 9.57 0.27
C TYR A 621 -25.14 10.27 0.65
N GLU A 622 -25.18 11.53 1.07
CA GLU A 622 -24.00 12.24 1.56
C GLU A 622 -23.43 11.59 2.82
N PHE A 623 -24.29 11.20 3.77
CA PHE A 623 -23.89 10.47 4.96
C PHE A 623 -23.26 9.12 4.64
N TRP A 624 -23.84 8.38 3.68
CA TRP A 624 -23.32 7.10 3.21
C TRP A 624 -22.00 7.27 2.45
N GLN A 625 -21.86 8.33 1.65
CA GLN A 625 -20.62 8.67 0.95
C GLN A 625 -19.51 9.04 1.95
N LEU A 626 -19.85 9.74 3.03
CA LEU A 626 -18.95 10.15 4.09
C LEU A 626 -18.49 8.95 4.93
N ILE A 627 -19.39 7.98 5.16
CA ILE A 627 -19.06 6.70 5.79
C ILE A 627 -18.23 5.81 4.86
N SER A 628 -18.57 5.73 3.57
CA SER A 628 -17.93 4.83 2.60
C SER A 628 -16.58 5.35 2.11
N GLY A 629 -16.41 6.67 2.06
CA GLY A 629 -15.21 7.34 1.56
C GLY A 629 -14.01 7.21 2.48
N ASP A 630 -14.21 7.13 3.81
CA ASP A 630 -13.12 7.04 4.78
C ASP A 630 -13.02 5.65 5.42
N LYS A 631 -11.81 5.13 5.55
CA LYS A 631 -11.54 3.82 6.17
C LYS A 631 -11.87 3.86 7.66
N TRP A 632 -11.62 4.98 8.33
CA TRP A 632 -11.90 5.14 9.77
C TRP A 632 -13.39 5.25 10.07
N ALA A 633 -14.16 5.93 9.21
CA ALA A 633 -15.62 6.02 9.36
C ALA A 633 -16.30 4.64 9.26
N ARG A 634 -15.83 3.78 8.35
CA ARG A 634 -16.30 2.38 8.25
C ARG A 634 -16.00 1.57 9.50
N ILE A 635 -14.79 1.69 10.04
CA ILE A 635 -14.39 0.99 11.28
C ILE A 635 -15.21 1.51 12.47
N PHE A 636 -15.46 2.82 12.54
CA PHE A 636 -16.26 3.42 13.60
C PHE A 636 -17.71 2.93 13.59
N VAL A 637 -18.37 2.91 12.42
CA VAL A 637 -19.74 2.39 12.28
C VAL A 637 -19.80 0.89 12.60
N PHE A 638 -18.81 0.12 12.16
CA PHE A 638 -18.69 -1.30 12.51
C PHE A 638 -18.53 -1.51 14.03
N ALA A 639 -17.66 -0.75 14.69
CA ALA A 639 -17.49 -0.83 16.14
C ALA A 639 -18.74 -0.39 16.90
N TYR A 640 -19.40 0.69 16.46
CA TYR A 640 -20.64 1.19 17.06
C TYR A 640 -21.78 0.18 16.97
N THR A 641 -21.98 -0.42 15.79
CA THR A 641 -22.98 -1.47 15.60
C THR A 641 -22.69 -2.70 16.46
N LEU A 642 -21.42 -3.12 16.55
CA LEU A 642 -21.00 -4.26 17.36
C LEU A 642 -21.21 -3.99 18.86
N LEU A 643 -20.89 -2.78 19.34
CA LEU A 643 -21.15 -2.34 20.71
C LEU A 643 -22.65 -2.29 21.02
N GLY A 644 -23.47 -1.81 20.09
CA GLY A 644 -24.92 -1.81 20.20
C GLY A 644 -25.51 -3.21 20.31
N HIS A 645 -25.01 -4.16 19.51
CA HIS A 645 -25.42 -5.57 19.63
C HIS A 645 -25.01 -6.15 20.98
N PHE A 646 -23.80 -5.88 21.47
CA PHE A 646 -23.37 -6.30 22.80
C PHE A 646 -24.26 -5.74 23.91
N LEU A 647 -24.64 -4.47 23.82
CA LEU A 647 -25.55 -3.84 24.78
C LEU A 647 -26.92 -4.53 24.79
N VAL A 648 -27.49 -4.78 23.61
CA VAL A 648 -28.79 -5.45 23.48
C VAL A 648 -28.73 -6.87 24.01
N PHE A 649 -27.69 -7.64 23.67
CA PHE A 649 -27.48 -8.98 24.21
C PHE A 649 -27.28 -8.98 25.73
N TRP A 650 -26.57 -7.99 26.27
CA TRP A 650 -26.37 -7.83 27.71
C TRP A 650 -27.68 -7.52 28.44
N VAL A 651 -28.52 -6.63 27.89
CA VAL A 651 -29.85 -6.30 28.44
C VAL A 651 -30.77 -7.53 28.38
N LEU A 652 -30.79 -8.25 27.26
CA LEU A 652 -31.59 -9.49 27.11
C LEU A 652 -31.12 -10.60 28.06
N ALA A 653 -29.81 -10.78 28.23
CA ALA A 653 -29.24 -11.75 29.16
C ALA A 653 -29.60 -11.40 30.61
N ARG A 654 -29.51 -10.11 30.98
CA ARG A 654 -29.88 -9.65 32.32
C ARG A 654 -31.38 -9.83 32.58
N TYR A 655 -32.22 -9.51 31.59
CA TYR A 655 -33.66 -9.69 31.69
C TYR A 655 -34.05 -11.17 31.81
N SER A 656 -33.45 -12.03 30.98
CA SER A 656 -33.64 -13.49 31.04
C SER A 656 -33.23 -14.08 32.39
N HIS A 657 -32.10 -13.62 32.95
CA HIS A 657 -31.64 -14.07 34.26
C HIS A 657 -32.54 -13.59 35.41
N GLN A 658 -33.12 -12.40 35.32
CA GLN A 658 -34.11 -11.94 36.30
C GLN A 658 -35.43 -12.71 36.18
N SER A 659 -35.90 -12.97 34.95
CA SER A 659 -37.12 -13.76 34.73
C SER A 659 -36.99 -15.21 35.19
N SER A 660 -35.82 -15.85 35.00
CA SER A 660 -35.58 -17.22 35.49
C SER A 660 -35.53 -17.31 37.02
N HIS A 661 -35.00 -16.28 37.69
CA HIS A 661 -34.94 -16.20 39.15
C HIS A 661 -36.31 -15.98 39.79
N VAL A 662 -37.21 -15.25 39.11
CA VAL A 662 -38.61 -15.09 39.54
C VAL A 662 -39.41 -16.37 39.29
N ALA A 663 -39.19 -17.05 38.16
CA ALA A 663 -39.85 -18.32 37.85
C ALA A 663 -39.44 -19.44 38.84
N SER A 664 -38.18 -19.50 39.26
CA SER A 664 -37.72 -20.48 40.25
C SER A 664 -38.29 -20.23 41.65
N GLN A 665 -38.42 -18.96 42.07
CA GLN A 665 -39.07 -18.60 43.33
C GLN A 665 -40.57 -18.93 43.35
N LEU A 666 -41.27 -18.70 42.23
CA LEU A 666 -42.67 -19.11 42.07
C LEU A 666 -42.85 -20.62 42.14
N ALA A 667 -41.96 -21.38 41.49
CA ALA A 667 -41.98 -22.84 41.55
C ALA A 667 -41.71 -23.38 42.98
N GLN A 668 -40.78 -22.76 43.71
CA GLN A 668 -40.50 -23.11 45.11
C GLN A 668 -41.67 -22.76 46.05
N ALA A 669 -42.30 -21.60 45.85
CA ALA A 669 -43.49 -21.21 46.61
C ALA A 669 -44.67 -22.15 46.35
N GLN A 670 -44.86 -22.59 45.10
CA GLN A 670 -45.91 -23.52 44.72
C GLN A 670 -45.68 -24.93 45.32
N ALA A 671 -44.43 -25.40 45.38
CA ALA A 671 -44.05 -26.63 46.06
C ALA A 671 -44.26 -26.56 47.59
N ALA A 672 -43.95 -25.42 48.22
CA ALA A 672 -44.19 -25.20 49.65
C ALA A 672 -45.69 -25.21 50.00
N CYS A 673 -46.53 -24.60 49.16
CA CYS A 673 -47.99 -24.63 49.33
C CYS A 673 -48.58 -26.05 49.19
N GLN A 674 -48.06 -26.86 48.27
CA GLN A 674 -48.48 -28.26 48.12
C GLN A 674 -48.09 -29.11 49.35
N HIS A 675 -46.91 -28.86 49.93
CA HIS A 675 -46.45 -29.57 51.13
C HIS A 675 -47.25 -29.19 52.39
N LEU A 676 -47.70 -27.93 52.50
CA LEU A 676 -48.62 -27.47 53.56
C LEU A 676 -50.03 -28.05 53.39
N GLY A 677 -50.54 -28.14 52.16
CA GLY A 677 -51.82 -28.78 51.85
C GLY A 677 -51.83 -30.29 52.16
N ALA A 678 -50.73 -30.99 51.88
CA ALA A 678 -50.58 -32.41 52.21
C ALA A 678 -50.51 -32.66 53.73
N ASN A 679 -49.86 -31.78 54.49
CA ASN A 679 -49.81 -31.86 55.95
C ASN A 679 -51.16 -31.52 56.61
N ALA A 680 -51.95 -30.60 56.04
CA ALA A 680 -53.30 -30.28 56.53
C ALA A 680 -54.27 -31.46 56.35
N LEU A 681 -54.18 -32.20 55.23
CA LEU A 681 -54.99 -33.39 54.99
C LEU A 681 -54.63 -34.55 55.92
N ASN A 682 -53.34 -34.71 56.27
CA ASN A 682 -52.90 -35.70 57.26
C ASN A 682 -53.29 -35.35 58.70
N ALA A 683 -53.41 -34.06 59.05
CA ALA A 683 -53.90 -33.64 60.36
C ALA A 683 -55.42 -33.91 60.53
N THR A 684 -56.20 -33.83 59.46
CA THR A 684 -57.64 -34.12 59.50
C THR A 684 -57.97 -35.62 59.57
N SER A 685 -57.07 -36.51 59.11
CA SER A 685 -57.29 -37.96 59.19
C SER A 685 -56.99 -38.54 60.58
N SER A 686 -56.17 -37.88 61.40
CA SER A 686 -55.89 -38.33 62.78
C SER A 686 -56.95 -37.89 63.80
N THR A 687 -57.74 -36.86 63.52
CA THR A 687 -58.83 -36.38 64.41
C THR A 687 -60.19 -37.05 64.16
N GLY A 688 -60.36 -37.81 63.08
CA GLY A 688 -61.62 -38.46 62.72
C GLY A 688 -61.91 -39.81 63.40
N LYS A 689 -61.04 -40.29 64.30
CA LYS A 689 -61.14 -41.66 64.88
C LYS A 689 -61.50 -41.72 66.37
N ALA A 690 -61.87 -40.60 67.00
CA ALA A 690 -62.08 -40.52 68.45
C ALA A 690 -63.43 -39.92 68.92
N ALA A 691 -64.40 -39.69 68.04
CA ALA A 691 -65.70 -39.13 68.45
C ALA A 691 -66.85 -39.82 67.70
N LEU A 692 -67.13 -41.06 68.07
CA LEU A 692 -68.35 -41.78 67.76
C LEU A 692 -68.86 -42.34 69.09
N ASP A 693 -69.67 -41.55 69.78
CA ASP A 693 -70.70 -42.08 70.69
C ASP A 693 -71.73 -41.00 71.04
N LEU A 694 -72.98 -41.30 70.66
CA LEU A 694 -74.25 -40.99 71.36
C LEU A 694 -74.99 -39.64 71.10
N PRO A 695 -76.34 -39.61 71.24
CA PRO A 695 -77.24 -39.26 70.13
C PRO A 695 -78.41 -38.28 70.49
N ILE A 696 -79.31 -38.03 69.50
CA ILE A 696 -80.70 -37.46 69.62
C ILE A 696 -80.70 -35.91 69.85
N ASP A 697 -81.46 -35.02 69.20
CA ASP A 697 -82.86 -35.03 68.74
C ASP A 697 -83.18 -33.95 67.67
N ALA A 698 -84.43 -34.04 67.20
CA ALA A 698 -85.16 -33.37 66.13
C ALA A 698 -85.29 -31.83 66.08
N SER A 699 -85.94 -31.42 64.97
CA SER A 699 -86.71 -30.19 64.70
C SER A 699 -85.91 -29.04 64.06
N TYR A 700 -86.41 -28.22 63.13
CA TYR A 700 -87.54 -28.13 62.20
C TYR A 700 -87.35 -26.78 61.47
N THR A 701 -88.03 -26.56 60.34
CA THR A 701 -88.25 -25.28 59.60
C THR A 701 -87.11 -24.76 58.72
N GLN A 702 -87.20 -24.76 57.38
CA GLN A 702 -88.10 -24.05 56.43
C GLN A 702 -87.61 -22.65 56.03
N GLY A 703 -87.53 -22.41 54.71
CA GLY A 703 -87.72 -21.07 54.16
C GLY A 703 -87.01 -20.77 52.84
N THR A 704 -87.59 -21.29 51.73
CA THR A 704 -87.56 -20.82 50.32
C THR A 704 -86.24 -20.55 49.61
#